data_AF-A0A0D3FFX8-F1
#
_entry.id   AF-A0A0D3FFX8-F1
#
_cell.length_a   1.000
_cell.length_b   1.000
_cell.length_c   1.000
_cell.angle_alpha   90.00
_cell.angle_beta   90.00
_cell.angle_gamma   90.00
#
_symmetry.space_group_name_H-M   'P 1'
#
loop_
_entity.id
_entity.type
_entity.pdbx_description
1 polymer ?
#
loop_
_entity_poly.entity_id
_entity_poly.type
_entity_poly.pdbx_seq_one_letter_code
_entity_poly.pdbx_strand_id
1 'polypeptide(L)'
;MDSSYQHDKPLLDEENSSQVNTLEYTGDGSVCIRGHPALRKHTGNWKGSSLAIVFSFCSYLAFTSIVKNLVSYLTKVLHETNVAAARDVATWSGTSYLAPLVGAFLADSYLGKYCTILIFCTIFIIGLMMLLLSAAVPLISTGPHSWIIWTDPVSSQNIIFFVGLYMVALGYGAQCPCISSFGADQFDDTDENERTKKSSFFNWTYFVANAGSLISGTVIVWVQDHKGWIWGFTISALFVYLGFGTFIFGSSMYRFQKPGGSPLARICQVVVAAIHKHDKDLPCDSSVLYEFLGQSSAIEGSRKLEHTTGLKFFDRAAMVTPSDFESDGLLNTWKICTVTQVEELKILIRMFPVWATMILFAAVLDNMFSTFIEQGMVMEKHIGSFEIPAASFQSIDVIAVLILVPVYERVLVPVFRKFTGRANGITPLQRMGIGLFFSMLSMVSAALVESNRLRIAQDEGLVHRKVAVPMSILWQGPQYFLIGVGEVFSNIGLTEFFYQESPDAMRSLCLAFSLANVSAGSYLSSFIVSLVPVFTAREGSPGWIPDNLNEGHLDRFFWMMAGLCFLNMLAFQPFRAAKGAFMGSSLEAEQQSLIVRTTEPEDVDDYTGDGSVGFSGQPILKHETGNWRACSLILGTEVCERLAYYGISKSLVTYLSTRLHEGNVSAARNFTTWQGTCYLTPLIGATLADSYWGKYKIIAVFSTIYFLGMAALTFSALVPSLQPPQCFGSFCPQPTVPQYLIYFVGLYMIALGSGGIKPCVSSFGADQFDDTDPVERTKKGAFFNWFYFAINIGSLISGTVLIWVQQNCGYGIGFGIPTIFIALAIGSFFIGSQRYRYQIPGGSPLIRVCQVVIAAIHKRNVDLPVDSSVLYELHGKTSAIEGSRKLEHSSEFSFLDKAAVILSNERGGSHDPWRLCTITQVEELKILMRMFPIWATGIVFFTVCAQNSSMFIEQGMALNNQIESFKIPPATLSSLDVISIVVWVPIYETFVVPIASRLTGKERGFSELQRMGIGLFVATTAVATAALVEIKRLEIARSEDLIHSKVPVPMSILWQAPQYLLVGIGEVFTAIGQAEFFYNQSPDSMRSLCSAFALVTVSLGSYLSSFILTLVSYFTTRDDNPGWIPDNLNEGHLDRFFWLIAGLSFLNLLLFVYYAQQYKCKKAAAI
;
A
#
# COMPACT_ATOMS: atom_id res chain seq x y z
N MET A 1 -16.25 41.05 -41.88
CA MET A 1 -17.16 40.89 -43.03
C MET A 1 -17.85 39.56 -42.88
N ASP A 2 -19.13 39.57 -43.23
CA ASP A 2 -20.19 38.65 -42.82
C ASP A 2 -20.12 37.24 -43.43
N SER A 3 -20.75 36.29 -42.73
CA SER A 3 -21.76 35.31 -43.22
C SER A 3 -21.87 34.16 -42.20
N SER A 4 -22.89 34.11 -41.33
CA SER A 4 -24.33 33.82 -41.54
C SER A 4 -24.67 32.33 -41.39
N TYR A 5 -25.55 31.98 -40.45
CA TYR A 5 -26.73 31.12 -40.68
C TYR A 5 -27.66 31.16 -39.44
N GLN A 6 -28.94 31.51 -39.66
CA GLN A 6 -30.07 31.37 -38.70
C GLN A 6 -30.56 29.90 -38.73
N HIS A 7 -31.53 29.35 -37.98
CA HIS A 7 -32.67 29.77 -37.13
C HIS A 7 -32.80 28.70 -35.98
N ASP A 8 -33.71 28.68 -35.00
CA ASP A 8 -34.95 29.43 -34.75
C ASP A 8 -35.36 29.47 -33.24
N LYS A 9 -36.53 30.06 -32.94
CA LYS A 9 -37.36 29.83 -31.73
C LYS A 9 -38.85 29.81 -32.11
N PRO A 10 -39.68 28.85 -31.62
CA PRO A 10 -41.13 29.03 -31.57
C PRO A 10 -41.56 29.86 -30.34
N LEU A 11 -42.64 30.61 -30.49
CA LEU A 11 -43.30 31.36 -29.42
C LEU A 11 -44.24 30.49 -28.57
N LEU A 12 -44.69 31.08 -27.46
CA LEU A 12 -45.78 30.60 -26.61
C LEU A 12 -47.11 30.64 -27.35
N ASP A 13 -47.91 29.57 -27.23
CA ASP A 13 -49.36 29.61 -27.39
C ASP A 13 -50.01 29.41 -26.01
N GLU A 14 -50.57 30.48 -25.45
CA GLU A 14 -51.52 30.41 -24.33
C GLU A 14 -52.93 30.16 -24.91
N GLU A 15 -53.43 28.93 -24.88
CA GLU A 15 -54.87 28.59 -24.70
C GLU A 15 -55.12 27.07 -24.84
N ASN A 16 -55.06 26.34 -23.71
CA ASN A 16 -55.89 25.14 -23.47
C ASN A 16 -55.80 24.64 -22.01
N SER A 17 -56.25 25.49 -21.09
CA SER A 17 -56.30 25.22 -19.64
C SER A 17 -57.58 24.47 -19.23
N SER A 18 -57.79 23.23 -19.69
CA SER A 18 -59.00 22.47 -19.31
C SER A 18 -58.85 20.94 -19.18
N GLN A 19 -57.64 20.40 -19.10
CA GLN A 19 -57.40 19.05 -18.54
C GLN A 19 -56.03 18.92 -17.89
N VAL A 20 -55.84 19.60 -16.75
CA VAL A 20 -54.70 19.37 -15.85
C VAL A 20 -54.89 18.01 -15.16
N ASN A 21 -54.57 16.94 -15.89
CA ASN A 21 -53.98 15.78 -15.23
C ASN A 21 -52.68 16.27 -14.60
N THR A 22 -52.67 16.47 -13.29
CA THR A 22 -51.45 16.75 -12.54
C THR A 22 -50.45 15.63 -12.80
N LEU A 23 -49.50 15.90 -13.68
CA LEU A 23 -48.36 15.04 -13.94
C LEU A 23 -47.50 15.05 -12.67
N GLU A 24 -47.79 14.15 -11.73
CA GLU A 24 -46.97 13.94 -10.55
C GLU A 24 -45.60 13.40 -10.99
N TYR A 25 -44.67 14.33 -11.12
CA TYR A 25 -43.25 14.05 -11.20
C TYR A 25 -42.72 13.61 -9.83
N THR A 26 -41.65 12.83 -9.81
CA THR A 26 -40.99 12.46 -8.56
C THR A 26 -40.21 13.64 -7.98
N GLY A 27 -40.15 13.74 -6.65
CA GLY A 27 -39.44 14.82 -5.96
C GLY A 27 -37.92 14.58 -5.83
N ASP A 28 -37.46 13.40 -6.23
CA ASP A 28 -36.07 12.92 -6.12
C ASP A 28 -35.15 13.36 -7.28
N GLY A 29 -35.66 14.11 -8.26
CA GLY A 29 -34.90 14.55 -9.43
C GLY A 29 -34.58 13.44 -10.45
N SER A 30 -35.17 12.25 -10.32
CA SER A 30 -34.95 11.15 -11.25
C SER A 30 -35.57 11.40 -12.63
N VAL A 31 -34.96 10.80 -13.65
CA VAL A 31 -35.40 10.89 -15.06
C VAL A 31 -35.80 9.52 -15.61
N CYS A 32 -36.60 9.50 -16.68
CA CYS A 32 -36.82 8.31 -17.49
C CYS A 32 -35.68 8.10 -18.51
N ILE A 33 -35.67 6.95 -19.20
CA ILE A 33 -34.64 6.61 -20.20
C ILE A 33 -34.49 7.64 -21.35
N ARG A 34 -35.50 8.48 -21.59
CA ARG A 34 -35.47 9.56 -22.59
C ARG A 34 -34.92 10.90 -22.04
N GLY A 35 -34.48 10.95 -20.80
CA GLY A 35 -33.95 12.15 -20.13
C GLY A 35 -35.01 13.12 -19.59
N HIS A 36 -36.31 12.87 -19.81
CA HIS A 36 -37.38 13.66 -19.21
C HIS A 36 -37.59 13.31 -17.72
N PRO A 37 -38.06 14.25 -16.88
CA PRO A 37 -38.39 13.98 -15.47
C PRO A 37 -39.30 12.75 -15.29
N ALA A 38 -39.01 11.93 -14.29
CA ALA A 38 -39.72 10.69 -14.04
C ALA A 38 -41.16 10.93 -13.58
N LEU A 39 -42.11 10.24 -14.21
CA LEU A 39 -43.54 10.28 -13.85
C LEU A 39 -43.82 9.18 -12.81
N ARG A 40 -44.24 9.59 -11.61
CA ARG A 40 -44.45 8.73 -10.43
C ARG A 40 -45.40 7.55 -10.72
N LYS A 41 -46.42 7.77 -11.55
CA LYS A 41 -47.41 6.75 -11.98
C LYS A 41 -46.88 5.71 -12.98
N HIS A 42 -45.89 6.09 -13.80
CA HIS A 42 -45.45 5.31 -14.97
C HIS A 42 -44.08 4.63 -14.79
N THR A 43 -43.17 5.21 -13.99
CA THR A 43 -41.79 4.72 -13.81
C THR A 43 -41.49 4.40 -12.35
N GLY A 44 -40.55 3.47 -12.12
CA GLY A 44 -40.05 3.06 -10.81
C GLY A 44 -41.05 2.27 -9.97
N ASN A 45 -41.04 2.53 -8.66
CA ASN A 45 -41.75 1.78 -7.62
C ASN A 45 -41.46 0.27 -7.75
N TRP A 46 -42.32 -0.59 -7.20
CA TRP A 46 -42.23 -2.05 -7.34
C TRP A 46 -42.20 -2.55 -8.79
N LYS A 47 -42.71 -1.77 -9.76
CA LYS A 47 -42.71 -2.15 -11.19
C LYS A 47 -41.29 -2.24 -11.76
N GLY A 48 -40.45 -1.24 -11.50
CA GLY A 48 -39.03 -1.29 -11.85
C GLY A 48 -38.23 -2.15 -10.87
N SER A 49 -38.49 -1.98 -9.57
CA SER A 49 -37.69 -2.62 -8.51
C SER A 49 -37.78 -4.16 -8.52
N SER A 50 -38.93 -4.74 -8.87
CA SER A 50 -39.07 -6.20 -9.01
C SER A 50 -38.19 -6.81 -10.12
N LEU A 51 -37.96 -6.10 -11.23
CA LEU A 51 -37.07 -6.57 -12.30
C LEU A 51 -35.60 -6.53 -11.87
N ALA A 52 -35.20 -5.52 -11.08
CA ALA A 52 -33.90 -5.49 -10.42
C ALA A 52 -33.72 -6.64 -9.41
N ILE A 53 -34.77 -7.02 -8.67
CA ILE A 53 -34.74 -8.21 -7.78
C ILE A 53 -34.55 -9.50 -8.59
N VAL A 54 -35.27 -9.69 -9.71
CA VAL A 54 -35.12 -10.88 -10.57
C VAL A 54 -33.71 -10.95 -11.18
N PHE A 55 -33.15 -9.81 -11.60
CA PHE A 55 -31.77 -9.77 -12.06
C PHE A 55 -30.77 -10.11 -10.95
N SER A 56 -30.95 -9.54 -9.75
CA SER A 56 -30.13 -9.82 -8.58
C SER A 56 -30.17 -11.31 -8.19
N PHE A 57 -31.35 -11.93 -8.20
CA PHE A 57 -31.54 -13.37 -7.99
C PHE A 57 -30.67 -14.20 -8.92
N CYS A 58 -30.83 -14.01 -10.23
CA CYS A 58 -30.14 -14.78 -11.26
C CYS A 58 -28.62 -14.61 -11.17
N SER A 59 -28.15 -13.37 -11.05
CA SER A 59 -26.72 -13.06 -11.00
C SER A 59 -26.05 -13.60 -9.74
N TYR A 60 -26.71 -13.49 -8.57
CA TYR A 60 -26.16 -14.01 -7.32
C TYR A 60 -26.26 -15.54 -7.22
N LEU A 61 -27.32 -16.17 -7.74
CA LEU A 61 -27.42 -17.63 -7.86
C LEU A 61 -26.26 -18.21 -8.69
N ALA A 62 -25.92 -17.58 -9.82
CA ALA A 62 -24.82 -18.00 -10.67
C ALA A 62 -23.44 -17.70 -10.07
N PHE A 63 -23.25 -16.58 -9.38
CA PHE A 63 -22.00 -16.30 -8.67
C PHE A 63 -21.79 -17.28 -7.50
N THR A 64 -22.85 -17.52 -6.71
CA THR A 64 -22.80 -18.45 -5.58
C THR A 64 -22.55 -19.90 -6.01
N SER A 65 -22.96 -20.30 -7.22
CA SER A 65 -22.76 -21.69 -7.69
C SER A 65 -21.31 -22.00 -8.02
N ILE A 66 -20.50 -20.96 -8.29
CA ILE A 66 -19.07 -21.06 -8.51
C ILE A 66 -18.36 -21.09 -7.16
N VAL A 67 -18.48 -20.03 -6.35
CA VAL A 67 -17.74 -19.93 -5.07
C VAL A 67 -18.00 -21.11 -4.14
N LYS A 68 -19.25 -21.59 -4.03
CA LYS A 68 -19.60 -22.66 -3.08
C LYS A 68 -18.94 -23.98 -3.40
N ASN A 69 -18.63 -24.29 -4.66
CA ASN A 69 -18.03 -25.57 -5.05
C ASN A 69 -16.65 -25.40 -5.71
N LEU A 70 -16.06 -24.20 -5.65
CA LEU A 70 -14.80 -23.90 -6.32
C LEU A 70 -13.65 -24.80 -5.81
N VAL A 71 -13.52 -24.97 -4.49
CA VAL A 71 -12.49 -25.85 -3.89
C VAL A 71 -12.64 -27.31 -4.34
N SER A 72 -13.86 -27.78 -4.57
CA SER A 72 -14.17 -29.12 -5.10
C SER A 72 -13.77 -29.25 -6.58
N TYR A 73 -13.89 -28.19 -7.38
CA TYR A 73 -13.39 -28.18 -8.76
C TYR A 73 -11.86 -28.23 -8.78
N LEU A 74 -11.19 -27.37 -8.00
CA LEU A 74 -9.73 -27.30 -7.94
C LEU A 74 -9.12 -28.64 -7.48
N THR A 75 -9.65 -29.24 -6.41
CA THR A 75 -9.13 -30.52 -5.88
C THR A 75 -9.51 -31.75 -6.71
N LYS A 76 -10.76 -31.84 -7.22
CA LYS A 76 -11.23 -33.05 -7.95
C LYS A 76 -10.93 -33.02 -9.46
N VAL A 77 -10.90 -31.84 -10.09
CA VAL A 77 -10.79 -31.70 -11.55
C VAL A 77 -9.41 -31.18 -11.97
N LEU A 78 -8.88 -30.16 -11.28
CA LEU A 78 -7.54 -29.63 -11.56
C LEU A 78 -6.43 -30.33 -10.76
N HIS A 79 -6.80 -31.20 -9.81
CA HIS A 79 -5.90 -31.97 -8.95
C HIS A 79 -4.92 -31.12 -8.13
N GLU A 80 -5.37 -29.93 -7.70
CA GLU A 80 -4.64 -29.10 -6.76
C GLU A 80 -4.62 -29.72 -5.35
N THR A 81 -3.57 -29.39 -4.59
CA THR A 81 -3.50 -29.74 -3.17
C THR A 81 -4.55 -28.97 -2.37
N ASN A 82 -4.99 -29.50 -1.24
CA ASN A 82 -6.00 -28.84 -0.38
C ASN A 82 -5.57 -27.38 -0.05
N VAL A 83 -4.31 -27.20 0.37
CA VAL A 83 -3.72 -25.87 0.63
C VAL A 83 -3.78 -24.94 -0.59
N ALA A 84 -3.42 -25.42 -1.79
CA ALA A 84 -3.42 -24.61 -2.99
C ALA A 84 -4.85 -24.21 -3.39
N ALA A 85 -5.78 -25.17 -3.36
CA ALA A 85 -7.18 -24.93 -3.65
C ALA A 85 -7.81 -23.92 -2.68
N ALA A 86 -7.58 -24.08 -1.38
CA ALA A 86 -8.05 -23.15 -0.35
C ALA A 86 -7.46 -21.73 -0.52
N ARG A 87 -6.16 -21.62 -0.80
CA ARG A 87 -5.47 -20.35 -1.10
C ARG A 87 -6.03 -19.68 -2.35
N ASP A 88 -6.30 -20.43 -3.41
CA ASP A 88 -6.69 -19.88 -4.70
C ASP A 88 -8.18 -19.49 -4.70
N VAL A 89 -9.03 -20.23 -3.98
CA VAL A 89 -10.40 -19.81 -3.61
C VAL A 89 -10.39 -18.49 -2.85
N ALA A 90 -9.56 -18.38 -1.80
CA ALA A 90 -9.46 -17.16 -0.99
C ALA A 90 -8.89 -15.97 -1.80
N THR A 91 -7.90 -16.20 -2.66
CA THR A 91 -7.33 -15.16 -3.53
C THR A 91 -8.33 -14.68 -4.59
N TRP A 92 -9.13 -15.59 -5.14
CA TRP A 92 -10.22 -15.26 -6.06
C TRP A 92 -11.38 -14.55 -5.36
N SER A 93 -11.79 -14.99 -4.17
CA SER A 93 -12.78 -14.31 -3.31
C SER A 93 -12.32 -12.88 -3.02
N GLY A 94 -11.05 -12.74 -2.59
CA GLY A 94 -10.40 -11.47 -2.33
C GLY A 94 -10.48 -10.50 -3.51
N THR A 95 -10.20 -11.00 -4.71
CA THR A 95 -10.23 -10.21 -5.95
C THR A 95 -11.66 -9.87 -6.38
N SER A 96 -12.61 -10.81 -6.20
CA SER A 96 -14.04 -10.61 -6.49
C SER A 96 -14.66 -9.50 -5.64
N TYR A 97 -14.29 -9.41 -4.36
CA TYR A 97 -14.77 -8.38 -3.44
C TYR A 97 -13.97 -7.06 -3.49
N LEU A 98 -12.91 -6.97 -4.30
CA LEU A 98 -12.22 -5.71 -4.62
C LEU A 98 -12.84 -4.98 -5.82
N ALA A 99 -13.31 -5.74 -6.83
CA ALA A 99 -13.99 -5.22 -8.02
C ALA A 99 -15.20 -4.27 -7.76
N PRO A 100 -16.01 -4.42 -6.67
CA PRO A 100 -17.02 -3.44 -6.27
C PRO A 100 -16.54 -1.98 -6.24
N LEU A 101 -15.29 -1.71 -5.82
CA LEU A 101 -14.75 -0.35 -5.77
C LEU A 101 -14.63 0.28 -7.16
N VAL A 102 -14.19 -0.51 -8.14
CA VAL A 102 -14.06 -0.08 -9.54
C VAL A 102 -15.43 0.18 -10.16
N GLY A 103 -16.38 -0.73 -9.94
CA GLY A 103 -17.74 -0.58 -10.44
C GLY A 103 -18.48 0.61 -9.83
N ALA A 104 -18.46 0.76 -8.51
CA ALA A 104 -19.06 1.89 -7.80
C ALA A 104 -18.43 3.22 -8.22
N PHE A 105 -17.09 3.29 -8.34
CA PHE A 105 -16.41 4.48 -8.84
C PHE A 105 -16.87 4.85 -10.26
N LEU A 106 -16.94 3.90 -11.19
CA LEU A 106 -17.39 4.15 -12.57
C LEU A 106 -18.87 4.55 -12.63
N ALA A 107 -19.73 3.94 -11.81
CA ALA A 107 -21.15 4.26 -11.70
C ALA A 107 -21.41 5.68 -11.19
N ASP A 108 -20.79 6.05 -10.06
CA ASP A 108 -21.03 7.35 -9.42
C ASP A 108 -20.30 8.50 -10.14
N SER A 109 -19.17 8.23 -10.82
CA SER A 109 -18.33 9.27 -11.44
C SER A 109 -18.65 9.57 -12.91
N TYR A 110 -19.03 8.58 -13.71
CA TYR A 110 -19.05 8.73 -15.19
C TYR A 110 -20.23 8.06 -15.90
N LEU A 111 -20.47 6.77 -15.65
CA LEU A 111 -21.35 5.95 -16.50
C LEU A 111 -22.80 5.92 -16.02
N GLY A 112 -23.05 6.18 -14.74
CA GLY A 112 -24.33 5.89 -14.08
C GLY A 112 -24.51 4.39 -13.79
N LYS A 113 -25.23 4.09 -12.71
CA LYS A 113 -25.44 2.73 -12.17
C LYS A 113 -25.92 1.74 -13.24
N TYR A 114 -26.85 2.15 -14.10
CA TYR A 114 -27.42 1.30 -15.16
C TYR A 114 -26.39 0.86 -16.21
N CYS A 115 -25.60 1.79 -16.76
CA CYS A 115 -24.61 1.47 -17.80
C CYS A 115 -23.47 0.62 -17.24
N THR A 116 -23.04 0.88 -16.00
CA THR A 116 -22.06 0.04 -15.28
C THR A 116 -22.57 -1.39 -15.15
N ILE A 117 -23.83 -1.60 -14.75
CA ILE A 117 -24.44 -2.95 -14.69
C ILE A 117 -24.38 -3.64 -16.05
N LEU A 118 -24.75 -2.96 -17.14
CA LEU A 118 -24.72 -3.59 -18.48
C LEU A 118 -23.32 -4.05 -18.89
N ILE A 119 -22.30 -3.21 -18.69
CA ILE A 119 -20.92 -3.52 -19.09
C ILE A 119 -20.35 -4.67 -18.27
N PHE A 120 -20.50 -4.63 -16.94
CA PHE A 120 -19.94 -5.69 -16.10
C PHE A 120 -20.76 -6.99 -16.15
N CYS A 121 -22.05 -6.95 -16.49
CA CYS A 121 -22.83 -8.15 -16.77
C CYS A 121 -22.40 -8.85 -18.08
N THR A 122 -22.00 -8.14 -19.13
CA THR A 122 -21.47 -8.82 -20.34
C THR A 122 -20.11 -9.46 -20.06
N ILE A 123 -19.25 -8.83 -19.26
CA ILE A 123 -17.99 -9.43 -18.77
C ILE A 123 -18.27 -10.69 -17.94
N PHE A 124 -19.27 -10.66 -17.04
CA PHE A 124 -19.68 -11.83 -16.24
C PHE A 124 -20.15 -12.99 -17.13
N ILE A 125 -20.97 -12.71 -18.14
CA ILE A 125 -21.44 -13.71 -19.12
C ILE A 125 -20.27 -14.33 -19.89
N ILE A 126 -19.31 -13.51 -20.35
CA ILE A 126 -18.10 -14.02 -21.04
C ILE A 126 -17.30 -14.95 -20.13
N GLY A 127 -17.11 -14.56 -18.86
CA GLY A 127 -16.45 -15.41 -17.86
C GLY A 127 -17.15 -16.76 -17.66
N LEU A 128 -18.47 -16.78 -17.55
CA LEU A 128 -19.27 -18.02 -17.46
C LEU A 128 -19.11 -18.91 -18.70
N MET A 129 -19.09 -18.33 -19.89
CA MET A 129 -18.86 -19.06 -21.14
C MET A 129 -17.43 -19.64 -21.22
N MET A 130 -16.43 -18.96 -20.65
CA MET A 130 -15.07 -19.51 -20.53
C MET A 130 -14.96 -20.65 -19.51
N LEU A 131 -15.67 -20.57 -18.37
CA LEU A 131 -15.74 -21.69 -17.42
C LEU A 131 -16.43 -22.92 -18.04
N LEU A 132 -17.50 -22.71 -18.80
CA LEU A 132 -18.16 -23.76 -19.58
C LEU A 132 -17.22 -24.37 -20.63
N LEU A 133 -16.44 -23.54 -21.33
CA LEU A 133 -15.44 -24.01 -22.30
C LEU A 133 -14.34 -24.84 -21.62
N SER A 134 -13.80 -24.39 -20.48
CA SER A 134 -12.80 -25.15 -19.72
C SER A 134 -13.32 -26.55 -19.34
N ALA A 135 -14.55 -26.65 -18.83
CA ALA A 135 -15.17 -27.95 -18.54
C ALA A 135 -15.42 -28.84 -19.77
N ALA A 136 -15.49 -28.26 -20.98
CA ALA A 136 -15.70 -28.99 -22.23
C ALA A 136 -14.39 -29.39 -22.95
N VAL A 137 -13.26 -28.71 -22.69
CA VAL A 137 -11.98 -28.97 -23.36
C VAL A 137 -11.57 -30.46 -23.33
N PRO A 138 -11.65 -31.20 -22.20
CA PRO A 138 -11.30 -32.64 -22.17
C PRO A 138 -12.17 -33.54 -23.07
N LEU A 139 -13.44 -33.17 -23.33
CA LEU A 139 -14.30 -33.88 -24.28
C LEU A 139 -13.98 -33.51 -25.73
N ILE A 140 -13.47 -32.31 -25.98
CA ILE A 140 -13.15 -31.81 -27.33
C ILE A 140 -11.78 -32.34 -27.79
N SER A 141 -10.80 -32.42 -26.88
CA SER A 141 -9.44 -32.91 -27.18
C SER A 141 -9.36 -34.40 -27.50
N THR A 142 -10.41 -35.17 -27.19
CA THR A 142 -10.48 -36.63 -27.43
C THR A 142 -11.22 -37.01 -28.73
N GLY A 143 -11.71 -36.04 -29.51
CA GLY A 143 -12.41 -36.29 -30.77
C GLY A 143 -11.47 -36.53 -31.98
N PRO A 144 -11.95 -37.19 -33.06
CA PRO A 144 -11.12 -37.62 -34.21
C PRO A 144 -10.60 -36.49 -35.12
N HIS A 145 -10.89 -35.22 -34.80
CA HIS A 145 -10.40 -34.04 -35.51
C HIS A 145 -9.92 -32.96 -34.52
N SER A 146 -8.92 -33.29 -33.70
CA SER A 146 -8.25 -32.32 -32.82
C SER A 146 -7.40 -31.33 -33.63
N TRP A 147 -7.65 -30.03 -33.44
CA TRP A 147 -6.94 -28.96 -34.16
C TRP A 147 -5.60 -28.64 -33.47
N ILE A 148 -4.60 -28.24 -34.28
CA ILE A 148 -3.18 -28.05 -33.92
C ILE A 148 -2.91 -27.02 -32.79
N ILE A 149 -3.94 -26.28 -32.35
CA ILE A 149 -3.84 -25.21 -31.34
C ILE A 149 -3.69 -25.76 -29.90
N TRP A 150 -4.10 -27.00 -29.64
CA TRP A 150 -4.10 -27.60 -28.30
C TRP A 150 -2.95 -28.61 -28.12
N THR A 151 -1.71 -28.12 -27.99
CA THR A 151 -0.52 -28.98 -27.82
C THR A 151 -0.39 -29.60 -26.43
N ASP A 152 -1.03 -29.01 -25.41
CA ASP A 152 -1.22 -29.60 -24.08
C ASP A 152 -2.65 -29.27 -23.57
N PRO A 153 -3.57 -30.26 -23.52
CA PRO A 153 -4.93 -30.05 -23.04
C PRO A 153 -5.02 -29.59 -21.57
N VAL A 154 -4.08 -29.98 -20.71
CA VAL A 154 -4.14 -29.72 -19.26
C VAL A 154 -3.76 -28.27 -18.96
N SER A 155 -2.61 -27.81 -19.48
CA SER A 155 -2.20 -26.41 -19.39
C SER A 155 -3.25 -25.47 -20.02
N SER A 156 -3.84 -25.89 -21.14
CA SER A 156 -4.90 -25.14 -21.82
C SER A 156 -6.18 -25.03 -21.00
N GLN A 157 -6.63 -26.12 -20.36
CA GLN A 157 -7.80 -26.14 -19.49
C GLN A 157 -7.63 -25.20 -18.29
N ASN A 158 -6.44 -25.19 -17.67
CA ASN A 158 -6.11 -24.34 -16.53
C ASN A 158 -6.12 -22.85 -16.91
N ILE A 159 -5.50 -22.46 -18.03
CA ILE A 159 -5.47 -21.06 -18.48
C ILE A 159 -6.89 -20.54 -18.76
N ILE A 160 -7.70 -21.30 -19.51
CA ILE A 160 -9.09 -20.92 -19.82
C ILE A 160 -9.92 -20.83 -18.53
N PHE A 161 -9.73 -21.76 -17.60
CA PHE A 161 -10.40 -21.77 -16.30
C PHE A 161 -10.10 -20.48 -15.53
N PHE A 162 -8.82 -20.19 -15.26
CA PHE A 162 -8.45 -19.02 -14.46
C PHE A 162 -8.83 -17.69 -15.13
N VAL A 163 -8.68 -17.54 -16.46
CA VAL A 163 -9.14 -16.33 -17.15
C VAL A 163 -10.67 -16.17 -17.04
N GLY A 164 -11.44 -17.24 -17.24
CA GLY A 164 -12.90 -17.21 -17.05
C GLY A 164 -13.31 -16.90 -15.61
N LEU A 165 -12.60 -17.50 -14.64
CA LEU A 165 -12.82 -17.33 -13.20
C LEU A 165 -12.57 -15.88 -12.76
N TYR A 166 -11.48 -15.25 -13.20
CA TYR A 166 -11.22 -13.83 -12.90
C TYR A 166 -12.11 -12.86 -13.71
N MET A 167 -12.59 -13.25 -14.89
CA MET A 167 -13.66 -12.49 -15.58
C MET A 167 -14.98 -12.54 -14.82
N VAL A 168 -15.34 -13.69 -14.22
CA VAL A 168 -16.49 -13.78 -13.30
C VAL A 168 -16.30 -12.87 -12.08
N ALA A 169 -15.12 -12.87 -11.46
CA ALA A 169 -14.80 -12.00 -10.32
C ALA A 169 -15.03 -10.51 -10.64
N LEU A 170 -14.44 -10.04 -11.74
CA LEU A 170 -14.57 -8.65 -12.19
C LEU A 170 -16.01 -8.32 -12.58
N GLY A 171 -16.65 -9.21 -13.35
CA GLY A 171 -17.99 -9.01 -13.90
C GLY A 171 -19.08 -8.99 -12.83
N TYR A 172 -19.10 -9.94 -11.90
CA TYR A 172 -20.08 -9.92 -10.80
C TYR A 172 -19.74 -8.87 -9.75
N GLY A 173 -18.47 -8.77 -9.34
CA GLY A 173 -18.05 -7.88 -8.25
C GLY A 173 -18.34 -6.41 -8.55
N ALA A 174 -17.98 -5.92 -9.74
CA ALA A 174 -18.19 -4.51 -10.10
C ALA A 174 -19.68 -4.11 -10.23
N GLN A 175 -20.57 -5.00 -10.68
CA GLN A 175 -22.00 -4.68 -10.78
C GLN A 175 -22.75 -4.82 -9.45
N CYS A 176 -22.28 -5.65 -8.52
CA CYS A 176 -22.97 -5.96 -7.26
C CYS A 176 -23.44 -4.72 -6.45
N PRO A 177 -22.61 -3.70 -6.13
CA PRO A 177 -23.08 -2.51 -5.42
C PRO A 177 -24.00 -1.62 -6.26
N CYS A 178 -23.92 -1.71 -7.59
CA CYS A 178 -24.75 -0.95 -8.52
C CYS A 178 -26.18 -1.51 -8.57
N ILE A 179 -26.36 -2.83 -8.52
CA ILE A 179 -27.69 -3.48 -8.60
C ILE A 179 -28.56 -3.11 -7.38
N SER A 180 -28.01 -3.23 -6.18
CA SER A 180 -28.73 -2.97 -4.93
C SER A 180 -29.10 -1.49 -4.77
N SER A 181 -28.18 -0.58 -5.13
CA SER A 181 -28.46 0.86 -5.16
C SER A 181 -29.50 1.21 -6.24
N PHE A 182 -29.31 0.77 -7.48
CA PHE A 182 -30.24 1.04 -8.60
C PHE A 182 -31.66 0.52 -8.34
N GLY A 183 -31.82 -0.63 -7.71
CA GLY A 183 -33.12 -1.18 -7.32
C GLY A 183 -33.81 -0.39 -6.20
N ALA A 184 -33.04 0.21 -5.29
CA ALA A 184 -33.53 1.11 -4.23
C ALA A 184 -33.88 2.51 -4.76
N ASP A 185 -33.14 2.99 -5.77
CA ASP A 185 -33.38 4.27 -6.46
C ASP A 185 -34.70 4.30 -7.26
N GLN A 186 -35.41 3.16 -7.35
CA GLN A 186 -36.74 3.09 -7.94
C GLN A 186 -37.83 3.66 -7.02
N PHE A 187 -37.55 3.90 -5.74
CA PHE A 187 -38.48 4.49 -4.76
C PHE A 187 -38.11 5.94 -4.44
N ASP A 188 -39.07 6.83 -4.62
CA ASP A 188 -38.97 8.28 -4.35
C ASP A 188 -38.93 8.50 -2.83
N ASP A 189 -37.82 9.05 -2.32
CA ASP A 189 -37.65 9.33 -0.89
C ASP A 189 -38.45 10.54 -0.40
N THR A 190 -39.04 11.33 -1.31
CA THR A 190 -39.92 12.47 -0.98
C THR A 190 -41.37 12.05 -0.72
N ASP A 191 -41.79 10.89 -1.20
CA ASP A 191 -43.11 10.32 -0.93
C ASP A 191 -43.06 9.33 0.23
N GLU A 192 -43.86 9.58 1.27
CA GLU A 192 -43.87 8.75 2.48
C GLU A 192 -44.34 7.30 2.20
N ASN A 193 -45.20 7.12 1.19
CA ASN A 193 -45.69 5.81 0.78
C ASN A 193 -44.69 5.00 -0.06
N GLU A 194 -43.78 5.62 -0.81
CA GLU A 194 -42.68 4.95 -1.51
C GLU A 194 -41.47 4.74 -0.58
N ARG A 195 -41.12 5.72 0.25
CA ARG A 195 -40.04 5.63 1.25
C ARG A 195 -40.26 4.49 2.25
N THR A 196 -41.49 4.24 2.70
CA THR A 196 -41.82 3.10 3.56
C THR A 196 -41.74 1.74 2.84
N LYS A 197 -41.95 1.70 1.51
CA LYS A 197 -41.78 0.48 0.68
C LYS A 197 -40.30 0.18 0.41
N LYS A 198 -39.43 1.20 0.41
CA LYS A 198 -37.99 1.07 0.16
C LYS A 198 -37.25 0.15 1.15
N SER A 199 -37.64 0.11 2.43
CA SER A 199 -37.06 -0.86 3.38
C SER A 199 -37.49 -2.30 3.07
N SER A 200 -38.75 -2.49 2.67
CA SER A 200 -39.28 -3.78 2.22
C SER A 200 -38.54 -4.29 0.98
N PHE A 201 -38.13 -3.41 0.06
CA PHE A 201 -37.27 -3.79 -1.07
C PHE A 201 -35.93 -4.40 -0.63
N PHE A 202 -35.23 -3.82 0.35
CA PHE A 202 -33.97 -4.39 0.83
C PHE A 202 -34.19 -5.76 1.47
N ASN A 203 -35.24 -5.92 2.28
CA ASN A 203 -35.59 -7.21 2.89
C ASN A 203 -35.94 -8.27 1.83
N TRP A 204 -36.70 -7.90 0.78
CA TRP A 204 -36.98 -8.80 -0.34
C TRP A 204 -35.75 -9.14 -1.17
N THR A 205 -34.88 -8.16 -1.46
CA THR A 205 -33.62 -8.37 -2.20
C THR A 205 -32.71 -9.33 -1.43
N TYR A 206 -32.57 -9.15 -0.12
CA TYR A 206 -31.76 -10.04 0.72
C TYR A 206 -32.37 -11.44 0.87
N PHE A 207 -33.70 -11.55 1.03
CA PHE A 207 -34.41 -12.83 1.05
C PHE A 207 -34.23 -13.60 -0.27
N VAL A 208 -34.43 -12.92 -1.41
CA VAL A 208 -34.34 -13.51 -2.74
C VAL A 208 -32.88 -13.90 -3.07
N ALA A 209 -31.90 -13.06 -2.71
CA ALA A 209 -30.48 -13.42 -2.83
C ALA A 209 -30.16 -14.70 -2.04
N ASN A 210 -30.58 -14.78 -0.77
CA ASN A 210 -30.38 -15.99 0.04
C ASN A 210 -31.13 -17.20 -0.51
N ALA A 211 -32.35 -17.04 -1.05
CA ALA A 211 -33.06 -18.11 -1.74
C ALA A 211 -32.29 -18.62 -2.99
N GLY A 212 -31.69 -17.71 -3.76
CA GLY A 212 -30.80 -18.05 -4.89
C GLY A 212 -29.54 -18.80 -4.44
N SER A 213 -28.91 -18.34 -3.35
CA SER A 213 -27.76 -18.99 -2.70
C SER A 213 -28.09 -20.38 -2.15
N LEU A 214 -29.32 -20.59 -1.66
CA LEU A 214 -29.82 -21.87 -1.18
C LEU A 214 -30.06 -22.86 -2.33
N ILE A 215 -30.74 -22.44 -3.40
CA ILE A 215 -30.95 -23.25 -4.62
C ILE A 215 -29.60 -23.62 -5.24
N SER A 216 -28.70 -22.65 -5.31
CA SER A 216 -27.33 -22.81 -5.80
C SER A 216 -26.57 -23.85 -4.98
N GLY A 217 -26.47 -23.65 -3.67
CA GLY A 217 -25.75 -24.53 -2.74
C GLY A 217 -26.33 -25.94 -2.59
N THR A 218 -27.59 -26.16 -2.93
CA THR A 218 -28.23 -27.48 -2.91
C THR A 218 -28.31 -28.10 -4.30
N VAL A 219 -29.14 -27.55 -5.19
CA VAL A 219 -29.48 -28.14 -6.49
C VAL A 219 -28.31 -28.03 -7.48
N ILE A 220 -27.68 -26.87 -7.61
CA ILE A 220 -26.62 -26.69 -8.62
C ILE A 220 -25.33 -27.39 -8.19
N VAL A 221 -24.96 -27.31 -6.90
CA VAL A 221 -23.85 -28.10 -6.33
C VAL A 221 -24.09 -29.61 -6.51
N TRP A 222 -25.31 -30.10 -6.26
CA TRP A 222 -25.64 -31.51 -6.51
C TRP A 222 -25.49 -31.90 -7.99
N VAL A 223 -25.93 -31.04 -8.92
CA VAL A 223 -25.74 -31.24 -10.37
C VAL A 223 -24.25 -31.24 -10.75
N GLN A 224 -23.44 -30.33 -10.21
CA GLN A 224 -21.99 -30.28 -10.45
C GLN A 224 -21.32 -31.60 -10.05
N ASP A 225 -21.57 -32.06 -8.82
CA ASP A 225 -20.93 -33.27 -8.27
C ASP A 225 -21.46 -34.59 -8.87
N HIS A 226 -22.75 -34.68 -9.27
CA HIS A 226 -23.36 -35.94 -9.74
C HIS A 226 -23.62 -36.04 -11.26
N LYS A 227 -23.79 -34.91 -11.95
CA LYS A 227 -24.04 -34.86 -13.41
C LYS A 227 -22.90 -34.21 -14.19
N GLY A 228 -21.97 -33.55 -13.51
CA GLY A 228 -20.76 -32.98 -14.07
C GLY A 228 -20.82 -31.47 -14.27
N TRP A 229 -19.65 -30.85 -14.20
CA TRP A 229 -19.44 -29.40 -14.17
C TRP A 229 -19.98 -28.64 -15.38
N ILE A 230 -19.99 -29.26 -16.57
CA ILE A 230 -20.60 -28.68 -17.79
C ILE A 230 -22.05 -28.28 -17.53
N TRP A 231 -22.86 -29.16 -16.91
CA TRP A 231 -24.27 -28.86 -16.61
C TRP A 231 -24.41 -27.77 -15.53
N GLY A 232 -23.54 -27.79 -14.51
CA GLY A 232 -23.50 -26.74 -13.48
C GLY A 232 -23.23 -25.35 -14.03
N PHE A 233 -22.19 -25.20 -14.87
CA PHE A 233 -21.88 -23.92 -15.52
C PHE A 233 -22.94 -23.54 -16.57
N THR A 234 -23.51 -24.49 -17.32
CA THR A 234 -24.59 -24.23 -18.29
C THR A 234 -25.83 -23.66 -17.60
N ILE A 235 -26.30 -24.28 -16.51
CA ILE A 235 -27.47 -23.78 -15.75
C ILE A 235 -27.19 -22.36 -15.23
N SER A 236 -26.00 -22.14 -14.68
CA SER A 236 -25.60 -20.83 -14.14
C SER A 236 -25.57 -19.74 -15.22
N ALA A 237 -25.02 -20.04 -16.40
CA ALA A 237 -25.05 -19.13 -17.56
C ALA A 237 -26.47 -18.82 -18.02
N LEU A 238 -27.35 -19.82 -18.12
CA LEU A 238 -28.76 -19.64 -18.53
C LEU A 238 -29.53 -18.71 -17.58
N PHE A 239 -29.32 -18.83 -16.26
CA PHE A 239 -29.92 -17.90 -15.29
C PHE A 239 -29.43 -16.46 -15.51
N VAL A 240 -28.13 -16.22 -15.72
CA VAL A 240 -27.62 -14.86 -15.98
C VAL A 240 -28.13 -14.30 -17.30
N TYR A 241 -28.20 -15.09 -18.38
CA TYR A 241 -28.82 -14.66 -19.64
C TYR A 241 -30.28 -14.26 -19.46
N LEU A 242 -31.07 -15.06 -18.73
CA LEU A 242 -32.47 -14.75 -18.41
C LEU A 242 -32.57 -13.46 -17.59
N GLY A 243 -31.77 -13.34 -16.53
CA GLY A 243 -31.71 -12.14 -15.70
C GLY A 243 -31.37 -10.89 -16.51
N PHE A 244 -30.31 -10.94 -17.31
CA PHE A 244 -29.85 -9.84 -18.16
C PHE A 244 -30.93 -9.43 -19.18
N GLY A 245 -31.61 -10.40 -19.79
CA GLY A 245 -32.78 -10.16 -20.64
C GLY A 245 -33.92 -9.45 -19.91
N THR A 246 -34.28 -9.89 -18.70
CA THR A 246 -35.30 -9.20 -17.89
C THR A 246 -34.88 -7.80 -17.46
N PHE A 247 -33.60 -7.59 -17.17
CA PHE A 247 -33.06 -6.29 -16.78
C PHE A 247 -33.17 -5.29 -17.95
N ILE A 248 -32.74 -5.68 -19.15
CA ILE A 248 -32.85 -4.87 -20.37
C ILE A 248 -34.32 -4.62 -20.75
N PHE A 249 -35.21 -5.62 -20.60
CA PHE A 249 -36.64 -5.43 -20.87
C PHE A 249 -37.25 -4.35 -19.97
N GLY A 250 -36.80 -4.24 -18.71
CA GLY A 250 -37.22 -3.21 -17.76
C GLY A 250 -36.77 -1.77 -18.06
N SER A 251 -35.93 -1.55 -19.06
CA SER A 251 -35.32 -0.23 -19.39
C SER A 251 -36.31 0.93 -19.49
N SER A 252 -37.51 0.69 -20.00
CA SER A 252 -38.57 1.70 -20.15
C SER A 252 -39.31 2.02 -18.85
N MET A 253 -39.18 1.17 -17.84
CA MET A 253 -39.89 1.22 -16.56
C MET A 253 -39.03 1.77 -15.42
N TYR A 254 -37.70 1.83 -15.58
CA TYR A 254 -36.80 2.33 -14.54
C TYR A 254 -36.81 3.87 -14.41
N ARG A 255 -36.55 4.32 -13.18
CA ARG A 255 -36.07 5.67 -12.86
C ARG A 255 -34.54 5.67 -12.85
N PHE A 256 -33.96 6.74 -13.37
CA PHE A 256 -32.51 6.92 -13.48
C PHE A 256 -32.12 8.17 -12.69
N GLN A 257 -31.18 8.03 -11.75
CA GLN A 257 -30.50 9.16 -11.12
C GLN A 257 -29.31 9.60 -11.99
N LYS A 258 -29.07 10.91 -12.05
CA LYS A 258 -27.85 11.46 -12.68
C LYS A 258 -26.64 11.14 -11.78
N PRO A 259 -25.45 10.79 -12.32
CA PRO A 259 -24.25 10.64 -11.52
C PRO A 259 -23.82 11.98 -10.91
N GLY A 260 -23.56 12.02 -9.59
CA GLY A 260 -23.22 13.23 -8.84
C GLY A 260 -21.77 13.71 -8.98
N GLY A 261 -21.09 13.30 -10.05
CA GLY A 261 -19.66 13.53 -10.27
C GLY A 261 -18.74 12.76 -9.32
N SER A 262 -17.46 12.72 -9.67
CA SER A 262 -16.46 11.86 -8.99
C SER A 262 -16.43 12.06 -7.47
N PRO A 263 -16.83 11.04 -6.68
CA PRO A 263 -16.83 11.14 -5.23
C PRO A 263 -15.42 11.27 -4.65
N LEU A 264 -14.44 10.62 -5.28
CA LEU A 264 -13.02 10.79 -4.95
C LEU A 264 -12.53 12.21 -5.25
N ALA A 265 -13.02 12.85 -6.33
CA ALA A 265 -12.69 14.25 -6.60
C ALA A 265 -13.26 15.17 -5.52
N ARG A 266 -14.48 14.91 -4.99
CA ARG A 266 -15.05 15.67 -3.87
C ARG A 266 -14.28 15.51 -2.56
N ILE A 267 -13.87 14.28 -2.21
CA ILE A 267 -12.94 14.04 -1.10
C ILE A 267 -11.65 14.84 -1.30
N CYS A 268 -11.05 14.76 -2.49
CA CYS A 268 -9.84 15.51 -2.81
C CYS A 268 -10.06 17.03 -2.78
N GLN A 269 -11.23 17.55 -3.21
CA GLN A 269 -11.60 18.96 -3.10
C GLN A 269 -11.61 19.42 -1.65
N VAL A 270 -12.29 18.68 -0.76
CA VAL A 270 -12.33 18.98 0.68
C VAL A 270 -10.93 18.98 1.30
N VAL A 271 -10.12 17.96 0.99
CA VAL A 271 -8.72 17.90 1.47
C VAL A 271 -7.91 19.08 0.91
N VAL A 272 -8.01 19.37 -0.38
CA VAL A 272 -7.26 20.44 -1.05
C VAL A 272 -7.66 21.82 -0.56
N ALA A 273 -8.96 22.07 -0.34
CA ALA A 273 -9.52 23.33 0.16
C ALA A 273 -9.26 23.53 1.67
N ALA A 274 -9.36 22.48 2.50
CA ALA A 274 -8.93 22.53 3.90
C ALA A 274 -7.44 22.85 4.03
N ILE A 275 -6.61 22.28 3.15
CA ILE A 275 -5.18 22.61 3.03
C ILE A 275 -4.99 24.04 2.48
N HIS A 276 -5.82 24.50 1.55
CA HIS A 276 -5.75 25.87 0.99
C HIS A 276 -6.12 26.95 2.00
N LYS A 277 -6.95 26.60 3.00
CA LYS A 277 -7.41 27.47 4.08
C LYS A 277 -6.77 27.10 5.41
N HIS A 278 -5.62 26.41 5.38
CA HIS A 278 -4.91 25.93 6.56
C HIS A 278 -4.52 27.08 7.51
N ASP A 279 -4.06 28.20 6.96
CA ASP A 279 -3.48 29.30 7.71
C ASP A 279 -4.52 30.38 8.09
N LYS A 280 -5.81 30.09 7.84
CA LYS A 280 -6.93 30.92 8.26
C LYS A 280 -7.55 30.35 9.54
N ASP A 281 -7.73 31.20 10.54
CA ASP A 281 -8.35 30.80 11.80
C ASP A 281 -9.80 30.37 11.59
N LEU A 282 -10.19 29.27 12.24
CA LEU A 282 -11.53 28.75 12.14
C LEU A 282 -12.47 29.67 12.94
N PRO A 283 -13.57 30.19 12.36
CA PRO A 283 -14.51 31.02 13.11
C PRO A 283 -15.06 30.25 14.31
N CYS A 284 -15.19 30.94 15.45
CA CYS A 284 -15.71 30.34 16.69
C CYS A 284 -17.19 29.92 16.58
N ASP A 285 -17.91 30.45 15.59
CA ASP A 285 -19.31 30.16 15.29
C ASP A 285 -19.39 29.37 13.97
N SER A 286 -19.93 28.16 14.04
CA SER A 286 -20.08 27.25 12.89
C SER A 286 -21.15 27.68 11.90
N SER A 287 -22.03 28.63 12.24
CA SER A 287 -23.02 29.19 11.32
C SER A 287 -22.42 30.03 10.19
N VAL A 288 -21.15 30.43 10.31
CA VAL A 288 -20.39 31.22 9.33
C VAL A 288 -19.79 30.34 8.21
N LEU A 289 -19.88 29.01 8.32
CA LEU A 289 -19.38 28.09 7.30
C LEU A 289 -20.32 28.01 6.08
N TYR A 290 -19.71 27.89 4.90
CA TYR A 290 -20.34 27.91 3.59
C TYR A 290 -21.26 26.71 3.36
N GLU A 291 -22.51 27.01 3.05
CA GLU A 291 -23.52 26.04 2.65
C GLU A 291 -24.59 26.75 1.83
N PHE A 292 -25.24 26.06 0.89
CA PHE A 292 -26.24 26.70 0.02
C PHE A 292 -27.51 27.11 0.79
N LEU A 293 -28.07 28.26 0.41
CA LEU A 293 -29.31 28.81 0.96
C LEU A 293 -30.54 28.14 0.31
N GLY A 294 -31.01 27.04 0.91
CA GLY A 294 -32.21 26.31 0.48
C GLY A 294 -32.40 25.00 1.25
N GLN A 295 -33.49 24.28 0.96
CA GLN A 295 -33.68 22.88 1.44
C GLN A 295 -32.92 21.84 0.59
N SER A 296 -32.51 22.21 -0.62
CA SER A 296 -31.70 21.39 -1.53
C SER A 296 -30.19 21.57 -1.27
N SER A 297 -29.43 20.49 -1.24
CA SER A 297 -27.96 20.56 -1.14
C SER A 297 -27.31 21.07 -2.45
N ALA A 298 -25.99 21.21 -2.43
CA ALA A 298 -25.15 21.48 -3.61
C ALA A 298 -25.26 20.43 -4.73
N ILE A 299 -25.82 19.25 -4.44
CA ILE A 299 -25.95 18.13 -5.37
C ILE A 299 -27.45 17.91 -5.61
N GLU A 300 -27.89 18.00 -6.86
CA GLU A 300 -29.27 17.78 -7.28
C GLU A 300 -29.74 16.39 -6.80
N GLY A 301 -30.54 16.36 -5.71
CA GLY A 301 -31.08 15.15 -5.09
C GLY A 301 -30.45 14.66 -3.76
N SER A 302 -29.45 15.34 -3.16
CA SER A 302 -28.85 14.90 -1.88
C SER A 302 -29.28 15.74 -0.66
N ARG A 303 -29.15 15.18 0.56
CA ARG A 303 -29.45 15.88 1.82
C ARG A 303 -28.25 16.68 2.35
N LYS A 304 -28.53 17.77 3.06
CA LYS A 304 -27.57 18.57 3.82
C LYS A 304 -27.16 17.84 5.11
N LEU A 305 -25.87 17.87 5.45
CA LEU A 305 -25.33 17.29 6.69
C LEU A 305 -25.06 18.40 7.73
N GLU A 306 -25.21 18.07 9.01
CA GLU A 306 -24.92 18.97 10.12
C GLU A 306 -23.43 18.93 10.51
N HIS A 307 -22.89 20.09 10.89
CA HIS A 307 -21.48 20.26 11.28
C HIS A 307 -21.13 19.48 12.56
N THR A 308 -19.96 18.84 12.59
CA THR A 308 -19.48 18.09 13.76
C THR A 308 -18.11 18.54 14.27
N THR A 309 -17.95 18.61 15.60
CA THR A 309 -16.78 19.22 16.27
C THR A 309 -15.48 18.41 16.22
N GLY A 310 -15.51 17.17 15.73
CA GLY A 310 -14.33 16.32 15.56
C GLY A 310 -13.66 16.49 14.19
N LEU A 311 -12.34 16.32 14.12
CA LEU A 311 -11.54 16.53 12.89
C LEU A 311 -11.66 17.98 12.32
N LYS A 312 -11.64 18.99 13.20
CA LYS A 312 -11.82 20.42 12.87
C LYS A 312 -10.92 20.98 11.76
N PHE A 313 -9.80 20.32 11.47
CA PHE A 313 -8.95 20.64 10.33
C PHE A 313 -9.73 20.75 9.01
N PHE A 314 -10.68 19.84 8.75
CA PHE A 314 -11.41 19.82 7.47
C PHE A 314 -12.48 20.90 7.36
N ASP A 315 -12.93 21.49 8.48
CA ASP A 315 -13.90 22.60 8.49
C ASP A 315 -13.39 23.85 7.77
N ARG A 316 -12.06 23.98 7.69
CA ARG A 316 -11.40 25.05 6.95
C ARG A 316 -11.79 25.09 5.48
N ALA A 317 -12.14 23.94 4.88
CA ALA A 317 -12.59 23.86 3.48
C ALA A 317 -13.89 24.65 3.23
N ALA A 318 -14.73 24.79 4.25
CA ALA A 318 -16.02 25.47 4.19
C ALA A 318 -15.98 26.94 4.63
N MET A 319 -14.84 27.55 4.92
CA MET A 319 -14.81 28.98 5.23
C MET A 319 -14.96 29.82 3.95
N VAL A 320 -15.86 30.80 3.92
CA VAL A 320 -15.97 31.76 2.80
C VAL A 320 -14.89 32.83 2.94
N THR A 321 -14.08 33.06 1.90
CA THR A 321 -13.13 34.18 1.85
C THR A 321 -13.26 35.00 0.56
N PRO A 322 -12.92 36.31 0.56
CA PRO A 322 -13.17 37.19 -0.60
C PRO A 322 -12.49 36.73 -1.91
N SER A 323 -11.41 35.96 -1.79
CA SER A 323 -10.64 35.35 -2.90
C SER A 323 -11.27 34.10 -3.55
N ASP A 324 -12.45 33.68 -3.08
CA ASP A 324 -13.12 32.45 -3.54
C ASP A 324 -14.14 32.67 -4.66
N PHE A 325 -14.45 33.93 -5.00
CA PHE A 325 -15.33 34.31 -6.11
C PHE A 325 -14.51 34.53 -7.40
N GLU A 326 -14.97 33.93 -8.50
CA GLU A 326 -14.46 34.23 -9.84
C GLU A 326 -15.20 35.43 -10.45
N SER A 327 -14.68 36.01 -11.55
CA SER A 327 -15.12 37.30 -12.10
C SER A 327 -16.59 37.38 -12.52
N ASP A 328 -17.23 36.23 -12.79
CA ASP A 328 -18.66 36.12 -13.14
C ASP A 328 -19.55 35.74 -11.92
N GLY A 329 -19.01 35.78 -10.70
CA GLY A 329 -19.73 35.43 -9.46
C GLY A 329 -19.88 33.93 -9.19
N LEU A 330 -19.26 33.08 -10.01
CA LEU A 330 -19.18 31.63 -9.76
C LEU A 330 -18.16 31.32 -8.64
N LEU A 331 -18.46 30.33 -7.80
CA LEU A 331 -17.58 29.88 -6.71
C LEU A 331 -16.71 28.69 -7.14
N ASN A 332 -15.40 28.78 -6.87
CA ASN A 332 -14.45 27.75 -7.29
C ASN A 332 -14.46 26.53 -6.34
N THR A 333 -14.96 25.40 -6.83
CA THR A 333 -15.16 24.15 -6.06
C THR A 333 -13.88 23.46 -5.56
N TRP A 334 -12.69 23.92 -5.95
CA TRP A 334 -11.40 23.47 -5.41
C TRP A 334 -10.81 24.41 -4.35
N LYS A 335 -11.39 25.61 -4.18
CA LYS A 335 -11.04 26.56 -3.11
C LYS A 335 -12.07 26.57 -1.98
N ILE A 336 -13.34 26.34 -2.29
CA ILE A 336 -14.42 26.30 -1.31
C ILE A 336 -15.28 25.05 -1.50
N CYS A 337 -15.54 24.36 -0.39
CA CYS A 337 -16.42 23.21 -0.31
C CYS A 337 -17.59 23.55 0.62
N THR A 338 -18.71 22.84 0.53
CA THR A 338 -19.79 23.03 1.51
C THR A 338 -19.51 22.29 2.81
N VAL A 339 -20.13 22.72 3.91
CA VAL A 339 -20.14 21.97 5.18
C VAL A 339 -20.57 20.51 4.94
N THR A 340 -21.59 20.29 4.11
CA THR A 340 -22.02 18.95 3.73
C THR A 340 -20.86 18.12 3.16
N GLN A 341 -20.12 18.63 2.17
CA GLN A 341 -18.95 17.94 1.58
C GLN A 341 -17.85 17.66 2.63
N VAL A 342 -17.60 18.60 3.54
CA VAL A 342 -16.63 18.43 4.63
C VAL A 342 -16.99 17.24 5.53
N GLU A 343 -18.26 17.14 5.91
CA GLU A 343 -18.75 16.04 6.75
C GLU A 343 -18.76 14.71 6.00
N GLU A 344 -18.98 14.68 4.67
CA GLU A 344 -18.84 13.45 3.85
C GLU A 344 -17.46 12.78 4.06
N LEU A 345 -16.39 13.58 4.07
CA LEU A 345 -15.02 13.11 4.31
C LEU A 345 -14.79 12.70 5.77
N LYS A 346 -15.20 13.54 6.74
CA LYS A 346 -15.00 13.26 8.17
C LYS A 346 -15.63 11.93 8.58
N ILE A 347 -16.79 11.61 8.04
CA ILE A 347 -17.49 10.35 8.32
C ILE A 347 -16.66 9.15 7.84
N LEU A 348 -16.18 9.17 6.60
CA LEU A 348 -15.33 8.10 6.05
C LEU A 348 -14.07 7.82 6.91
N ILE A 349 -13.39 8.88 7.35
CA ILE A 349 -12.20 8.75 8.22
C ILE A 349 -12.55 8.08 9.56
N ARG A 350 -13.72 8.41 10.15
CA ARG A 350 -14.18 7.83 11.43
C ARG A 350 -14.59 6.35 11.30
N MET A 351 -14.96 5.89 10.11
CA MET A 351 -15.41 4.51 9.87
C MET A 351 -14.25 3.54 9.65
N PHE A 352 -13.10 4.01 9.17
CA PHE A 352 -11.95 3.16 8.81
C PHE A 352 -11.41 2.26 9.95
N PRO A 353 -11.27 2.70 11.21
CA PRO A 353 -10.78 1.84 12.29
C PRO A 353 -11.74 0.68 12.62
N VAL A 354 -13.05 0.93 12.53
CA VAL A 354 -14.09 -0.09 12.73
C VAL A 354 -14.04 -1.11 11.60
N TRP A 355 -13.91 -0.64 10.35
CA TRP A 355 -13.71 -1.49 9.17
C TRP A 355 -12.48 -2.42 9.33
N ALA A 356 -11.33 -1.89 9.75
CA ALA A 356 -10.11 -2.69 9.90
C ALA A 356 -10.25 -3.85 10.91
N THR A 357 -11.02 -3.66 11.99
CA THR A 357 -11.27 -4.74 12.97
C THR A 357 -12.18 -5.86 12.45
N MET A 358 -12.90 -5.66 11.34
CA MET A 358 -13.75 -6.69 10.73
C MET A 358 -13.02 -7.58 9.70
N ILE A 359 -11.74 -7.30 9.40
CA ILE A 359 -10.95 -8.05 8.41
C ILE A 359 -10.79 -9.51 8.84
N LEU A 360 -10.49 -9.77 10.12
CA LEU A 360 -10.33 -11.14 10.61
C LEU A 360 -11.66 -11.92 10.62
N PHE A 361 -12.80 -11.25 10.82
CA PHE A 361 -14.11 -11.89 10.70
C PHE A 361 -14.35 -12.39 9.27
N ALA A 362 -14.02 -11.57 8.28
CA ALA A 362 -14.06 -11.98 6.88
C ALA A 362 -13.08 -13.13 6.56
N ALA A 363 -11.87 -13.12 7.13
CA ALA A 363 -10.93 -14.24 6.97
C ALA A 363 -11.48 -15.57 7.51
N VAL A 364 -12.27 -15.52 8.59
CA VAL A 364 -12.93 -16.69 9.19
C VAL A 364 -14.12 -17.16 8.37
N LEU A 365 -14.87 -16.25 7.73
CA LEU A 365 -15.91 -16.63 6.75
C LEU A 365 -15.32 -17.37 5.56
N ASP A 366 -14.12 -17.00 5.09
CA ASP A 366 -13.46 -17.65 3.95
C ASP A 366 -13.13 -19.14 4.18
N ASN A 367 -12.99 -19.58 5.44
CA ASN A 367 -12.86 -21.01 5.80
C ASN A 367 -14.11 -21.83 5.40
N MET A 368 -15.28 -21.19 5.34
CA MET A 368 -16.54 -21.82 4.96
C MET A 368 -16.54 -22.26 3.48
N PHE A 369 -15.83 -21.54 2.62
CA PHE A 369 -15.70 -21.82 1.18
C PHE A 369 -14.55 -22.78 0.83
N SER A 370 -13.75 -23.18 1.84
CA SER A 370 -12.52 -23.94 1.66
C SER A 370 -12.39 -25.07 2.68
N THR A 371 -11.68 -24.85 3.78
CA THR A 371 -11.28 -25.87 4.77
C THR A 371 -12.47 -26.61 5.42
N PHE A 372 -13.63 -25.97 5.58
CA PHE A 372 -14.85 -26.65 6.04
C PHE A 372 -15.40 -27.67 5.02
N ILE A 373 -15.26 -27.39 3.72
CA ILE A 373 -15.69 -28.30 2.64
C ILE A 373 -14.71 -29.46 2.54
N GLU A 374 -13.41 -29.20 2.65
CA GLU A 374 -12.36 -30.22 2.67
C GLU A 374 -12.56 -31.22 3.81
N GLN A 375 -12.85 -30.73 5.02
CA GLN A 375 -13.28 -31.56 6.15
C GLN A 375 -14.50 -32.43 5.79
N GLY A 376 -15.53 -31.85 5.17
CA GLY A 376 -16.73 -32.59 4.77
C GLY A 376 -16.49 -33.62 3.66
N MET A 377 -15.47 -33.44 2.81
CA MET A 377 -15.12 -34.40 1.75
C MET A 377 -14.58 -35.73 2.29
N VAL A 378 -14.06 -35.76 3.52
CA VAL A 378 -13.53 -36.96 4.20
C VAL A 378 -14.48 -37.53 5.28
N MET A 379 -15.76 -37.13 5.26
CA MET A 379 -16.81 -37.61 6.16
C MET A 379 -17.84 -38.48 5.42
N GLU A 380 -18.67 -39.21 6.15
CA GLU A 380 -19.75 -40.00 5.57
C GLU A 380 -20.87 -39.09 5.07
N LYS A 381 -21.00 -39.01 3.75
CA LYS A 381 -21.96 -38.15 3.02
C LYS A 381 -23.36 -38.75 2.83
N HIS A 382 -23.57 -40.00 3.22
CA HIS A 382 -24.83 -40.72 3.02
C HIS A 382 -25.82 -40.45 4.15
N ILE A 383 -27.07 -40.14 3.78
CA ILE A 383 -28.23 -40.17 4.68
C ILE A 383 -29.23 -41.16 4.09
N GLY A 384 -29.21 -42.40 4.59
CA GLY A 384 -29.95 -43.51 4.00
C GLY A 384 -29.46 -43.78 2.57
N SER A 385 -30.34 -43.61 1.59
CA SER A 385 -30.04 -43.83 0.16
C SER A 385 -29.60 -42.57 -0.61
N PHE A 386 -29.47 -41.42 0.05
CA PHE A 386 -29.13 -40.15 -0.60
C PHE A 386 -27.73 -39.66 -0.20
N GLU A 387 -26.89 -39.31 -1.19
CA GLU A 387 -25.57 -38.73 -0.98
C GLU A 387 -25.62 -37.20 -1.07
N ILE A 388 -25.14 -36.51 -0.03
CA ILE A 388 -25.09 -35.05 0.03
C ILE A 388 -23.68 -34.56 -0.33
N PRO A 389 -23.51 -33.65 -1.32
CA PRO A 389 -22.23 -33.03 -1.60
C PRO A 389 -21.69 -32.25 -0.38
N ALA A 390 -20.39 -32.34 -0.09
CA ALA A 390 -19.79 -31.64 1.04
C ALA A 390 -20.01 -30.11 0.97
N ALA A 391 -19.88 -29.52 -0.21
CA ALA A 391 -20.15 -28.11 -0.44
C ALA A 391 -21.60 -27.71 -0.11
N SER A 392 -22.58 -28.62 -0.17
CA SER A 392 -23.97 -28.29 0.13
C SER A 392 -24.22 -27.96 1.61
N PHE A 393 -23.30 -28.28 2.53
CA PHE A 393 -23.41 -27.92 3.94
C PHE A 393 -23.34 -26.40 4.20
N GLN A 394 -22.76 -25.62 3.28
CA GLN A 394 -22.88 -24.15 3.27
C GLN A 394 -24.33 -23.65 3.18
N SER A 395 -25.28 -24.51 2.82
CA SER A 395 -26.70 -24.18 2.85
C SER A 395 -27.23 -24.02 4.29
N ILE A 396 -26.57 -24.59 5.30
CA ILE A 396 -26.95 -24.45 6.72
C ILE A 396 -26.74 -23.03 7.21
N ASP A 397 -25.65 -22.38 6.79
CA ASP A 397 -25.40 -20.95 7.00
C ASP A 397 -26.56 -20.10 6.41
N VAL A 398 -26.86 -20.29 5.12
CA VAL A 398 -27.96 -19.59 4.43
C VAL A 398 -29.32 -19.83 5.11
N ILE A 399 -29.58 -21.04 5.60
CA ILE A 399 -30.79 -21.36 6.38
C ILE A 399 -30.79 -20.64 7.74
N ALA A 400 -29.64 -20.58 8.43
CA ALA A 400 -29.49 -19.82 9.66
C ALA A 400 -29.77 -18.32 9.43
N VAL A 401 -29.24 -17.74 8.35
CA VAL A 401 -29.53 -16.37 7.90
C VAL A 401 -31.03 -16.16 7.64
N LEU A 402 -31.66 -17.04 6.85
CA LEU A 402 -33.08 -16.96 6.49
C LEU A 402 -34.03 -17.10 7.69
N ILE A 403 -33.66 -17.87 8.72
CA ILE A 403 -34.43 -18.02 9.96
C ILE A 403 -34.16 -16.84 10.91
N LEU A 404 -32.91 -16.47 11.09
CA LEU A 404 -32.49 -15.54 12.13
C LEU A 404 -32.82 -14.08 11.78
N VAL A 405 -32.82 -13.67 10.51
CA VAL A 405 -33.18 -12.29 10.13
C VAL A 405 -34.64 -11.95 10.51
N PRO A 406 -35.67 -12.75 10.14
CA PRO A 406 -37.04 -12.54 10.63
C PRO A 406 -37.17 -12.61 12.15
N VAL A 407 -36.46 -13.52 12.82
CA VAL A 407 -36.46 -13.63 14.29
C VAL A 407 -35.83 -12.39 14.93
N TYR A 408 -34.77 -11.84 14.33
CA TYR A 408 -34.14 -10.62 14.79
C TYR A 408 -35.11 -9.44 14.73
N GLU A 409 -35.76 -9.21 13.59
CA GLU A 409 -36.74 -8.12 13.43
C GLU A 409 -37.99 -8.28 14.30
N ARG A 410 -38.56 -9.49 14.37
CA ARG A 410 -39.88 -9.73 15.00
C ARG A 410 -39.81 -10.04 16.49
N VAL A 411 -38.70 -10.56 16.99
CA VAL A 411 -38.56 -11.01 18.38
C VAL A 411 -37.44 -10.27 19.10
N LEU A 412 -36.21 -10.28 18.56
CA LEU A 412 -35.06 -9.71 19.26
C LEU A 412 -35.12 -8.18 19.34
N VAL A 413 -35.45 -7.47 18.27
CA VAL A 413 -35.55 -6.00 18.27
C VAL A 413 -36.62 -5.49 19.25
N PRO A 414 -37.86 -6.02 19.31
CA PRO A 414 -38.83 -5.64 20.34
C PRO A 414 -38.37 -5.94 21.77
N VAL A 415 -37.72 -7.09 22.00
CA VAL A 415 -37.17 -7.45 23.31
C VAL A 415 -36.05 -6.50 23.72
N PHE A 416 -35.07 -6.26 22.85
CA PHE A 416 -34.00 -5.31 23.11
C PHE A 416 -34.51 -3.89 23.30
N ARG A 417 -35.48 -3.42 22.50
CA ARG A 417 -36.13 -2.10 22.67
C ARG A 417 -36.72 -1.95 24.07
N LYS A 418 -37.30 -3.01 24.65
CA LYS A 418 -37.83 -2.99 26.04
C LYS A 418 -36.74 -2.79 27.10
N PHE A 419 -35.51 -3.24 26.85
CA PHE A 419 -34.39 -3.11 27.79
C PHE A 419 -33.50 -1.89 27.54
N THR A 420 -33.34 -1.47 26.28
CA THR A 420 -32.40 -0.38 25.89
C THR A 420 -33.10 0.96 25.64
N GLY A 421 -34.43 0.96 25.48
CA GLY A 421 -35.21 2.14 25.07
C GLY A 421 -34.99 2.58 23.62
N ARG A 422 -34.14 1.90 22.84
CA ARG A 422 -33.74 2.34 21.49
C ARG A 422 -34.64 1.78 20.40
N ALA A 423 -34.92 2.60 19.39
CA ALA A 423 -35.79 2.23 18.27
C ALA A 423 -35.37 0.92 17.58
N ASN A 424 -34.07 0.72 17.34
CA ASN A 424 -33.52 -0.45 16.65
C ASN A 424 -33.08 -1.58 17.60
N GLY A 425 -33.39 -1.49 18.90
CA GLY A 425 -32.97 -2.48 19.91
C GLY A 425 -31.51 -2.33 20.33
N ILE A 426 -30.55 -2.73 19.49
CA ILE A 426 -29.10 -2.63 19.74
C ILE A 426 -28.41 -1.78 18.67
N THR A 427 -27.19 -1.29 18.94
CA THR A 427 -26.44 -0.52 17.94
C THR A 427 -25.72 -1.42 16.93
N PRO A 428 -25.40 -0.94 15.71
CA PRO A 428 -24.60 -1.69 14.75
C PRO A 428 -23.24 -2.15 15.31
N LEU A 429 -22.58 -1.35 16.16
CA LEU A 429 -21.34 -1.77 16.83
C LEU A 429 -21.54 -2.87 17.88
N GLN A 430 -22.68 -2.87 18.61
CA GLN A 430 -23.03 -3.98 19.50
C GLN A 430 -23.33 -5.24 18.68
N ARG A 431 -24.00 -5.09 17.53
CA ARG A 431 -24.31 -6.16 16.57
C ARG A 431 -23.02 -6.81 16.05
N MET A 432 -22.05 -6.02 15.55
CA MET A 432 -20.74 -6.50 15.11
C MET A 432 -19.97 -7.23 16.23
N GLY A 433 -19.99 -6.69 17.46
CA GLY A 433 -19.34 -7.35 18.62
C GLY A 433 -19.95 -8.71 18.98
N ILE A 434 -21.25 -8.92 18.73
CA ILE A 434 -21.91 -10.23 18.91
C ILE A 434 -21.47 -11.19 17.81
N GLY A 435 -21.36 -10.75 16.56
CA GLY A 435 -20.95 -11.60 15.44
C GLY A 435 -19.49 -12.08 15.55
N LEU A 436 -18.57 -11.23 16.04
CA LEU A 436 -17.19 -11.63 16.40
C LEU A 436 -17.13 -12.76 17.44
N PHE A 437 -18.06 -12.76 18.40
CA PHE A 437 -18.14 -13.82 19.40
C PHE A 437 -18.65 -15.13 18.79
N PHE A 438 -19.65 -15.07 17.90
CA PHE A 438 -20.14 -16.26 17.21
C PHE A 438 -19.17 -16.85 16.19
N SER A 439 -18.33 -16.04 15.52
CA SER A 439 -17.25 -16.57 14.66
C SER A 439 -16.18 -17.32 15.47
N MET A 440 -15.83 -16.82 16.67
CA MET A 440 -14.96 -17.55 17.60
C MET A 440 -15.58 -18.89 18.00
N LEU A 441 -16.88 -18.92 18.37
CA LEU A 441 -17.57 -20.16 18.70
C LEU A 441 -17.67 -21.13 17.52
N SER A 442 -17.84 -20.65 16.28
CA SER A 442 -17.80 -21.50 15.08
C SER A 442 -16.45 -22.19 14.93
N MET A 443 -15.33 -21.46 15.08
CA MET A 443 -13.99 -22.05 15.03
C MET A 443 -13.76 -23.08 16.15
N VAL A 444 -14.21 -22.80 17.37
CA VAL A 444 -14.18 -23.79 18.48
C VAL A 444 -15.01 -25.04 18.13
N SER A 445 -16.20 -24.87 17.55
CA SER A 445 -17.05 -25.99 17.13
C SER A 445 -16.37 -26.83 16.04
N ALA A 446 -15.78 -26.19 15.03
CA ALA A 446 -15.09 -26.87 13.94
C ALA A 446 -13.87 -27.67 14.46
N ALA A 447 -13.12 -27.10 15.40
CA ALA A 447 -12.01 -27.78 16.06
C ALA A 447 -12.47 -29.04 16.81
N LEU A 448 -13.54 -28.95 17.60
CA LEU A 448 -14.09 -30.08 18.36
C LEU A 448 -14.64 -31.20 17.47
N VAL A 449 -15.35 -30.85 16.38
CA VAL A 449 -15.83 -31.80 15.38
C VAL A 449 -14.65 -32.53 14.72
N GLU A 450 -13.59 -31.80 14.39
CA GLU A 450 -12.41 -32.37 13.74
C GLU A 450 -11.58 -33.27 14.67
N SER A 451 -11.35 -32.86 15.92
CA SER A 451 -10.68 -33.73 16.91
C SER A 451 -11.45 -35.04 17.12
N ASN A 452 -12.78 -35.01 17.05
CA ASN A 452 -13.60 -36.23 17.13
C ASN A 452 -13.52 -37.09 15.86
N ARG A 453 -13.51 -36.48 14.68
CA ARG A 453 -13.33 -37.18 13.39
C ARG A 453 -11.97 -37.89 13.31
N LEU A 454 -10.90 -37.20 13.71
CA LEU A 454 -9.55 -37.76 13.76
C LEU A 454 -9.43 -38.91 14.76
N ARG A 455 -10.11 -38.82 15.91
CA ARG A 455 -10.18 -39.93 16.87
C ARG A 455 -10.82 -41.19 16.27
N ILE A 456 -11.97 -41.06 15.59
CA ILE A 456 -12.62 -42.20 14.92
C ILE A 456 -11.72 -42.76 13.81
N ALA A 457 -11.00 -41.91 13.07
CA ALA A 457 -10.04 -42.36 12.06
C ALA A 457 -8.87 -43.16 12.65
N GLN A 458 -8.45 -42.86 13.89
CA GLN A 458 -7.44 -43.62 14.64
C GLN A 458 -8.02 -44.94 15.16
N ASP A 459 -9.18 -44.91 15.81
CA ASP A 459 -9.85 -46.08 16.40
C ASP A 459 -10.20 -47.15 15.34
N GLU A 460 -10.57 -46.74 14.12
CA GLU A 460 -10.87 -47.61 12.97
C GLU A 460 -9.64 -47.93 12.08
N GLY A 461 -8.44 -47.42 12.40
CA GLY A 461 -7.22 -47.65 11.61
C GLY A 461 -7.22 -47.06 10.20
N LEU A 462 -7.99 -46.00 9.95
CA LEU A 462 -8.17 -45.35 8.65
C LEU A 462 -7.16 -44.23 8.35
N VAL A 463 -6.33 -43.85 9.31
CA VAL A 463 -5.32 -42.76 9.24
C VAL A 463 -4.60 -42.72 7.88
N HIS A 464 -3.87 -43.78 7.51
CA HIS A 464 -3.08 -43.84 6.27
C HIS A 464 -3.87 -44.15 4.99
N ARG A 465 -5.21 -44.00 5.01
CA ARG A 465 -6.08 -44.24 3.86
C ARG A 465 -6.85 -42.97 3.53
N LYS A 466 -6.74 -42.49 2.28
CA LYS A 466 -7.54 -41.37 1.75
C LYS A 466 -8.98 -41.84 1.44
N VAL A 467 -9.71 -42.20 2.49
CA VAL A 467 -11.07 -42.75 2.48
C VAL A 467 -11.91 -41.99 3.52
N ALA A 468 -13.21 -41.84 3.28
CA ALA A 468 -14.11 -41.19 4.23
C ALA A 468 -14.16 -41.96 5.57
N VAL A 469 -14.12 -41.21 6.68
CA VAL A 469 -14.31 -41.74 8.04
C VAL A 469 -15.80 -42.04 8.26
N PRO A 470 -16.18 -43.14 8.96
CA PRO A 470 -17.58 -43.46 9.29
C PRO A 470 -18.14 -42.54 10.39
N MET A 471 -18.14 -41.24 10.10
CA MET A 471 -18.71 -40.17 10.90
C MET A 471 -19.57 -39.32 9.98
N SER A 472 -20.88 -39.27 10.26
CA SER A 472 -21.83 -38.52 9.42
C SER A 472 -21.45 -37.04 9.32
N ILE A 473 -21.46 -36.52 8.10
CA ILE A 473 -21.21 -35.10 7.77
C ILE A 473 -22.13 -34.13 8.53
N LEU A 474 -23.29 -34.61 9.03
CA LEU A 474 -24.22 -33.84 9.88
C LEU A 474 -23.56 -33.21 11.12
N TRP A 475 -22.47 -33.78 11.63
CA TRP A 475 -21.71 -33.21 12.76
C TRP A 475 -21.10 -31.84 12.46
N GLN A 476 -20.92 -31.44 11.19
CA GLN A 476 -20.50 -30.07 10.85
C GLN A 476 -21.63 -29.03 11.01
N GLY A 477 -22.89 -29.44 11.16
CA GLY A 477 -24.04 -28.53 11.25
C GLY A 477 -23.87 -27.35 12.22
N PRO A 478 -23.38 -27.56 13.47
CA PRO A 478 -23.17 -26.48 14.43
C PRO A 478 -22.16 -25.41 13.98
N GLN A 479 -21.06 -25.78 13.31
CA GLN A 479 -20.04 -24.79 12.91
C GLN A 479 -20.55 -23.88 11.78
N TYR A 480 -21.30 -24.44 10.82
CA TYR A 480 -22.00 -23.69 9.76
C TYR A 480 -23.16 -22.85 10.31
N PHE A 481 -23.92 -23.36 11.29
CA PHE A 481 -24.97 -22.58 11.93
C PHE A 481 -24.39 -21.38 12.71
N LEU A 482 -23.35 -21.61 13.53
CA LEU A 482 -22.71 -20.56 14.34
C LEU A 482 -22.06 -19.46 13.48
N ILE A 483 -21.44 -19.81 12.34
CA ILE A 483 -20.89 -18.79 11.45
C ILE A 483 -21.99 -17.97 10.78
N GLY A 484 -23.12 -18.57 10.38
CA GLY A 484 -24.28 -17.85 9.85
C GLY A 484 -24.99 -16.95 10.89
N VAL A 485 -25.05 -17.38 12.15
CA VAL A 485 -25.41 -16.45 13.26
C VAL A 485 -24.41 -15.29 13.30
N GLY A 486 -23.10 -15.59 13.21
CA GLY A 486 -22.04 -14.60 13.09
C GLY A 486 -22.26 -13.61 11.95
N GLU A 487 -22.64 -14.08 10.75
CA GLU A 487 -22.87 -13.24 9.57
C GLU A 487 -24.04 -12.26 9.77
N VAL A 488 -25.18 -12.73 10.29
CA VAL A 488 -26.37 -11.90 10.57
C VAL A 488 -26.07 -10.78 11.56
N PHE A 489 -25.10 -10.98 12.45
CA PHE A 489 -24.70 -9.98 13.44
C PHE A 489 -23.54 -9.09 12.95
N SER A 490 -22.51 -9.64 12.30
CA SER A 490 -21.33 -8.90 11.81
C SER A 490 -21.51 -8.29 10.42
N ASN A 491 -21.72 -9.07 9.35
CA ASN A 491 -21.75 -8.53 7.98
C ASN A 491 -22.95 -7.60 7.76
N ILE A 492 -24.13 -7.99 8.25
CA ILE A 492 -25.31 -7.09 8.19
C ILE A 492 -25.06 -5.87 9.10
N GLY A 493 -24.44 -6.03 10.26
CA GLY A 493 -24.09 -4.92 11.15
C GLY A 493 -23.07 -3.94 10.55
N LEU A 494 -22.10 -4.44 9.79
CA LEU A 494 -21.12 -3.65 9.06
C LEU A 494 -21.76 -2.93 7.88
N THR A 495 -22.59 -3.61 7.10
CA THR A 495 -23.33 -3.01 5.97
C THR A 495 -24.36 -1.98 6.47
N GLU A 496 -25.05 -2.24 7.58
CA GLU A 496 -25.97 -1.32 8.24
C GLU A 496 -25.24 -0.09 8.77
N PHE A 497 -24.11 -0.28 9.47
CA PHE A 497 -23.24 0.82 9.92
C PHE A 497 -22.75 1.65 8.73
N PHE A 498 -22.25 1.01 7.67
CA PHE A 498 -21.80 1.73 6.50
C PHE A 498 -22.95 2.47 5.81
N TYR A 499 -24.11 1.86 5.59
CA TYR A 499 -25.25 2.49 4.95
C TYR A 499 -25.81 3.69 5.74
N GLN A 500 -25.94 3.55 7.07
CA GLN A 500 -26.53 4.59 7.93
C GLN A 500 -25.63 5.82 8.07
N GLU A 501 -24.31 5.63 8.13
CA GLU A 501 -23.36 6.73 8.21
C GLU A 501 -23.01 7.26 6.80
N SER A 502 -23.24 6.51 5.71
CA SER A 502 -22.94 6.93 4.33
C SER A 502 -23.71 8.18 3.88
N PRO A 503 -23.00 9.22 3.38
CA PRO A 503 -23.61 10.31 2.64
C PRO A 503 -24.38 9.84 1.41
N ASP A 504 -25.51 10.49 1.11
CA ASP A 504 -26.38 10.11 -0.02
C ASP A 504 -25.63 10.06 -1.36
N ALA A 505 -24.75 11.03 -1.60
CA ALA A 505 -24.04 11.19 -2.87
C ALA A 505 -22.78 10.33 -3.01
N MET A 506 -22.43 9.50 -2.01
CA MET A 506 -21.28 8.58 -2.03
C MET A 506 -21.66 7.15 -1.67
N ARG A 507 -22.96 6.87 -1.49
CA ARG A 507 -23.47 5.64 -0.89
C ARG A 507 -23.05 4.36 -1.61
N SER A 508 -22.91 4.35 -2.94
CA SER A 508 -22.47 3.15 -3.66
C SER A 508 -20.97 2.86 -3.41
N LEU A 509 -20.13 3.90 -3.39
CA LEU A 509 -18.70 3.79 -3.06
C LEU A 509 -18.47 3.37 -1.60
N CYS A 510 -19.24 3.93 -0.66
CA CYS A 510 -19.15 3.56 0.75
C CYS A 510 -19.56 2.10 1.00
N LEU A 511 -20.62 1.60 0.32
CA LEU A 511 -21.01 0.19 0.36
C LEU A 511 -19.97 -0.72 -0.34
N ALA A 512 -19.36 -0.26 -1.43
CA ALA A 512 -18.24 -0.98 -2.04
C ALA A 512 -17.02 -1.06 -1.10
N PHE A 513 -16.79 -0.02 -0.29
CA PHE A 513 -15.75 -0.03 0.75
C PHE A 513 -16.10 -1.01 1.87
N SER A 514 -17.37 -1.14 2.29
CA SER A 514 -17.75 -2.19 3.25
C SER A 514 -17.55 -3.60 2.69
N LEU A 515 -17.80 -3.82 1.39
CA LEU A 515 -17.50 -5.09 0.71
C LEU A 515 -15.98 -5.36 0.59
N ALA A 516 -15.15 -4.32 0.46
CA ALA A 516 -13.70 -4.45 0.46
C ALA A 516 -13.12 -4.99 1.80
N ASN A 517 -13.90 -4.99 2.89
CA ASN A 517 -13.53 -5.73 4.11
C ASN A 517 -13.41 -7.24 3.84
N VAL A 518 -14.32 -7.79 3.02
CA VAL A 518 -14.27 -9.19 2.60
C VAL A 518 -13.01 -9.43 1.79
N SER A 519 -12.68 -8.51 0.86
CA SER A 519 -11.44 -8.57 0.08
C SER A 519 -10.18 -8.71 0.94
N ALA A 520 -10.02 -7.81 1.92
CA ALA A 520 -8.89 -7.83 2.85
C ALA A 520 -8.88 -9.10 3.73
N GLY A 521 -10.05 -9.58 4.15
CA GLY A 521 -10.19 -10.80 4.94
C GLY A 521 -9.82 -12.05 4.15
N SER A 522 -10.25 -12.17 2.90
CA SER A 522 -9.90 -13.30 2.04
C SER A 522 -8.41 -13.33 1.69
N TYR A 523 -7.77 -12.17 1.45
CA TYR A 523 -6.30 -12.12 1.32
C TYR A 523 -5.57 -12.49 2.62
N LEU A 524 -6.09 -12.09 3.78
CA LEU A 524 -5.56 -12.52 5.08
C LEU A 524 -5.74 -14.04 5.28
N SER A 525 -6.87 -14.62 4.86
CA SER A 525 -7.11 -16.07 4.89
C SER A 525 -6.15 -16.82 3.96
N SER A 526 -6.00 -16.38 2.71
CA SER A 526 -5.02 -16.89 1.75
C SER A 526 -3.59 -16.87 2.32
N PHE A 527 -3.20 -15.78 2.99
CA PHE A 527 -1.92 -15.69 3.70
C PHE A 527 -1.81 -16.68 4.86
N ILE A 528 -2.81 -16.76 5.74
CA ILE A 528 -2.81 -17.69 6.88
C ILE A 528 -2.77 -19.15 6.40
N VAL A 529 -3.60 -19.54 5.43
CA VAL A 529 -3.64 -20.89 4.85
C VAL A 529 -2.33 -21.24 4.14
N SER A 530 -1.68 -20.28 3.48
CA SER A 530 -0.34 -20.50 2.90
C SER A 530 0.75 -20.65 3.96
N LEU A 531 0.57 -20.03 5.13
CA LEU A 531 1.54 -19.99 6.23
C LEU A 531 1.39 -21.17 7.20
N VAL A 532 0.20 -21.74 7.34
CA VAL A 532 -0.08 -22.87 8.26
C VAL A 532 0.72 -24.13 7.93
N PRO A 533 0.79 -24.60 6.67
CA PRO A 533 1.68 -25.69 6.29
C PRO A 533 3.12 -25.40 6.71
N VAL A 534 3.63 -24.18 6.44
CA VAL A 534 5.00 -23.72 6.77
C VAL A 534 5.34 -23.78 8.28
N PHE A 535 4.39 -24.08 9.17
CA PHE A 535 4.67 -24.28 10.60
C PHE A 535 4.34 -25.69 11.13
N THR A 536 3.83 -26.63 10.31
CA THR A 536 3.04 -27.76 10.84
C THR A 536 3.31 -29.16 10.29
N ALA A 537 3.81 -29.33 9.06
CA ALA A 537 4.03 -30.60 8.36
C ALA A 537 5.44 -31.22 8.54
N ARG A 538 5.94 -31.29 9.78
CA ARG A 538 7.32 -31.75 10.12
C ARG A 538 7.65 -33.13 9.54
N GLU A 539 8.93 -33.47 9.36
CA GLU A 539 9.37 -34.75 8.76
C GLU A 539 8.57 -35.97 9.29
N GLY A 540 7.87 -36.68 8.38
CA GLY A 540 6.98 -37.80 8.69
C GLY A 540 5.57 -37.45 9.20
N SER A 541 5.34 -36.21 9.61
CA SER A 541 4.04 -35.61 9.96
C SER A 541 3.49 -34.83 8.77
N PRO A 542 2.28 -35.14 8.27
CA PRO A 542 1.75 -34.58 7.03
C PRO A 542 1.25 -33.13 7.16
N GLY A 543 1.11 -32.61 8.39
CA GLY A 543 0.74 -31.22 8.66
C GLY A 543 -0.65 -31.03 9.22
N TRP A 544 -1.07 -29.78 9.39
CA TRP A 544 -2.45 -29.49 9.80
C TRP A 544 -3.42 -29.64 8.62
N ILE A 545 -2.99 -29.33 7.39
CA ILE A 545 -3.85 -29.41 6.18
C ILE A 545 -3.17 -30.19 5.04
N PRO A 546 -2.94 -31.52 5.19
CA PRO A 546 -2.45 -32.37 4.09
C PRO A 546 -3.54 -32.74 3.08
N ASP A 547 -3.10 -33.28 1.94
CA ASP A 547 -3.98 -33.86 0.92
C ASP A 547 -4.75 -35.10 1.38
N ASN A 548 -4.25 -35.80 2.42
CA ASN A 548 -4.99 -36.83 3.15
C ASN A 548 -5.28 -36.35 4.57
N LEU A 549 -6.43 -35.68 4.75
CA LEU A 549 -6.85 -35.12 6.04
C LEU A 549 -6.98 -36.17 7.17
N ASN A 550 -7.01 -37.47 6.89
CA ASN A 550 -7.01 -38.50 7.94
C ASN A 550 -5.69 -38.60 8.69
N GLU A 551 -4.58 -38.15 8.09
CA GLU A 551 -3.26 -38.10 8.71
C GLU A 551 -2.98 -36.72 9.32
N GLY A 552 -3.80 -35.71 8.98
CA GLY A 552 -3.60 -34.30 9.35
C GLY A 552 -4.19 -33.89 10.70
N HIS A 553 -3.91 -32.64 11.09
CA HIS A 553 -4.42 -32.00 12.31
C HIS A 553 -5.15 -30.68 12.02
N LEU A 554 -6.22 -30.75 11.24
CA LEU A 554 -7.05 -29.60 10.87
C LEU A 554 -7.77 -28.98 12.10
N ASP A 555 -7.93 -29.76 13.17
CA ASP A 555 -8.46 -29.31 14.46
C ASP A 555 -7.59 -28.21 15.09
N ARG A 556 -6.26 -28.33 14.97
CA ARG A 556 -5.30 -27.33 15.48
C ARG A 556 -5.37 -26.02 14.69
N PHE A 557 -5.63 -26.09 13.38
CA PHE A 557 -5.87 -24.90 12.55
C PHE A 557 -7.10 -24.13 13.03
N PHE A 558 -8.21 -24.83 13.29
CA PHE A 558 -9.41 -24.19 13.82
C PHE A 558 -9.21 -23.62 15.24
N TRP A 559 -8.45 -24.29 16.12
CA TRP A 559 -8.05 -23.72 17.42
C TRP A 559 -7.21 -22.45 17.29
N MET A 560 -6.26 -22.40 16.35
CA MET A 560 -5.48 -21.20 16.08
C MET A 560 -6.36 -20.04 15.61
N MET A 561 -7.29 -20.29 14.67
CA MET A 561 -8.24 -19.28 14.19
C MET A 561 -9.16 -18.78 15.32
N ALA A 562 -9.63 -19.66 16.21
CA ALA A 562 -10.38 -19.26 17.40
C ALA A 562 -9.57 -18.33 18.33
N GLY A 563 -8.28 -18.61 18.53
CA GLY A 563 -7.38 -17.76 19.30
C GLY A 563 -7.19 -16.37 18.69
N LEU A 564 -7.05 -16.28 17.37
CA LEU A 564 -6.99 -15.00 16.66
C LEU A 564 -8.31 -14.22 16.79
N CYS A 565 -9.47 -14.89 16.68
CA CYS A 565 -10.78 -14.24 16.89
C CYS A 565 -10.90 -13.62 18.29
N PHE A 566 -10.42 -14.32 19.33
CA PHE A 566 -10.43 -13.82 20.69
C PHE A 566 -9.59 -12.53 20.84
N LEU A 567 -8.38 -12.50 20.28
CA LEU A 567 -7.53 -11.30 20.29
C LEU A 567 -8.19 -10.12 19.56
N ASN A 568 -8.82 -10.37 18.41
CA ASN A 568 -9.55 -9.32 17.67
C ASN A 568 -10.77 -8.80 18.46
N MET A 569 -11.49 -9.67 19.16
CA MET A 569 -12.61 -9.26 20.03
C MET A 569 -12.17 -8.34 21.18
N LEU A 570 -10.94 -8.51 21.68
CA LEU A 570 -10.33 -7.58 22.65
C LEU A 570 -9.96 -6.25 21.99
N ALA A 571 -9.33 -6.28 20.81
CA ALA A 571 -8.96 -5.10 20.04
C ALA A 571 -10.16 -4.23 19.60
N PHE A 572 -11.36 -4.83 19.49
CA PHE A 572 -12.60 -4.12 19.16
C PHE A 572 -13.20 -3.32 20.34
N GLN A 573 -12.93 -3.67 21.60
CA GLN A 573 -13.57 -3.04 22.77
C GLN A 573 -13.30 -1.53 22.92
N PRO A 574 -12.09 -0.99 22.67
CA PRO A 574 -11.83 0.44 22.76
C PRO A 574 -12.70 1.28 21.82
N PHE A 575 -12.96 0.81 20.59
CA PHE A 575 -13.80 1.51 19.62
C PHE A 575 -15.28 1.52 20.03
N ARG A 576 -15.76 0.42 20.64
CA ARG A 576 -17.08 0.36 21.27
C ARG A 576 -17.23 1.34 22.43
N ALA A 577 -16.19 1.54 23.24
CA ALA A 577 -16.19 2.53 24.32
C ALA A 577 -16.09 3.97 23.80
N ALA A 578 -15.25 4.22 22.79
CA ALA A 578 -14.99 5.56 22.27
C ALA A 578 -16.22 6.23 21.64
N LYS A 579 -17.15 5.48 21.01
CA LYS A 579 -18.38 6.05 20.43
C LYS A 579 -19.29 6.70 21.50
N GLY A 580 -19.16 6.33 22.78
CA GLY A 580 -19.83 7.00 23.89
C GLY A 580 -19.22 8.36 24.26
N ALA A 581 -17.92 8.54 24.06
CA ALA A 581 -17.19 9.77 24.39
C ALA A 581 -17.07 10.77 23.22
N PHE A 582 -17.09 10.29 21.97
CA PHE A 582 -16.88 11.12 20.78
C PHE A 582 -18.15 11.69 20.12
N MET A 583 -19.34 11.26 20.54
CA MET A 583 -20.61 11.60 19.89
C MET A 583 -21.70 12.08 20.86
N GLY A 584 -21.35 12.28 22.13
CA GLY A 584 -22.27 12.66 23.21
C GLY A 584 -22.01 14.06 23.77
N SER A 585 -21.95 15.10 22.91
CA SER A 585 -21.79 16.50 23.36
C SER A 585 -22.33 17.50 22.33
N SER A 586 -23.65 17.47 22.09
CA SER A 586 -24.34 18.39 21.17
C SER A 586 -25.53 19.13 21.80
N LEU A 587 -25.60 19.22 23.14
CA LEU A 587 -26.74 19.83 23.86
C LEU A 587 -26.39 20.72 25.08
N GLU A 588 -25.10 20.96 25.40
CA GLU A 588 -24.69 21.75 26.58
C GLU A 588 -23.56 22.78 26.32
N ALA A 589 -23.20 23.06 25.06
CA ALA A 589 -22.04 23.89 24.72
C ALA A 589 -22.34 25.34 24.27
N GLU A 590 -23.56 25.84 24.50
CA GLU A 590 -24.07 27.09 23.88
C GLU A 590 -23.99 28.35 24.79
N GLN A 591 -23.12 28.38 25.80
CA GLN A 591 -23.22 29.42 26.86
C GLN A 591 -21.94 30.12 27.33
N GLN A 592 -20.80 30.02 26.60
CA GLN A 592 -19.51 30.48 27.15
C GLN A 592 -18.48 31.09 26.18
N SER A 593 -18.88 31.63 25.02
CA SER A 593 -17.98 32.24 24.02
C SER A 593 -18.17 33.76 23.79
N LEU A 594 -18.86 34.45 24.69
CA LEU A 594 -18.80 35.92 24.79
C LEU A 594 -17.66 36.32 25.75
N ILE A 595 -16.88 37.36 25.37
CA ILE A 595 -15.59 37.80 25.97
C ILE A 595 -14.45 36.86 25.56
N VAL A 596 -13.64 37.16 24.54
CA VAL A 596 -12.58 38.19 24.52
C VAL A 596 -12.40 38.74 23.09
N ARG A 597 -12.06 40.03 22.96
CA ARG A 597 -11.74 40.70 21.69
C ARG A 597 -10.30 41.26 21.72
N THR A 598 -9.80 41.62 20.54
CA THR A 598 -8.62 42.47 20.26
C THR A 598 -7.23 41.99 20.71
N THR A 599 -6.42 41.55 19.74
CA THR A 599 -5.13 42.16 19.37
C THR A 599 -4.89 41.88 17.88
N GLU A 600 -4.55 42.90 17.10
CA GLU A 600 -4.11 42.78 15.70
C GLU A 600 -2.60 42.48 15.64
N PRO A 601 -2.10 41.67 14.69
CA PRO A 601 -0.68 41.59 14.35
C PRO A 601 -0.34 42.43 13.10
N GLU A 602 0.87 42.99 13.09
CA GLU A 602 1.41 43.85 12.02
C GLU A 602 1.81 43.05 10.75
N ASP A 603 1.80 43.71 9.59
CA ASP A 603 2.25 43.15 8.31
C ASP A 603 3.73 42.73 8.34
N VAL A 604 4.02 41.49 7.93
CA VAL A 604 5.37 40.99 7.64
C VAL A 604 5.33 40.21 6.32
N ASP A 605 6.28 40.48 5.43
CA ASP A 605 6.28 40.05 4.02
C ASP A 605 5.92 38.57 3.76
N ASP A 606 4.92 38.33 2.90
CA ASP A 606 4.37 37.00 2.55
C ASP A 606 5.25 36.19 1.56
N TYR A 607 6.51 36.59 1.37
CA TYR A 607 7.48 35.94 0.49
C TYR A 607 8.30 34.87 1.23
N THR A 608 8.76 33.84 0.51
CA THR A 608 9.60 32.76 1.04
C THR A 608 10.95 33.27 1.56
N GLY A 609 11.27 32.97 2.82
CA GLY A 609 12.45 33.51 3.52
C GLY A 609 13.76 32.76 3.25
N ASP A 610 13.71 31.67 2.48
CA ASP A 610 14.82 30.76 2.19
C ASP A 610 15.54 31.02 0.86
N GLY A 611 15.16 32.07 0.13
CA GLY A 611 15.75 32.41 -1.18
C GLY A 611 15.22 31.61 -2.37
N SER A 612 14.16 30.81 -2.19
CA SER A 612 13.53 30.07 -3.29
C SER A 612 12.84 30.97 -4.32
N VAL A 613 12.86 30.53 -5.58
CA VAL A 613 12.30 31.24 -6.75
C VAL A 613 11.37 30.34 -7.57
N GLY A 614 10.46 30.95 -8.32
CA GLY A 614 9.51 30.25 -9.18
C GLY A 614 10.14 29.79 -10.50
N PHE A 615 9.34 29.14 -11.35
CA PHE A 615 9.78 28.69 -12.67
C PHE A 615 10.29 29.83 -13.58
N SER A 616 9.80 31.05 -13.36
CA SER A 616 10.21 32.30 -14.03
C SER A 616 11.48 32.94 -13.43
N GLY A 617 12.02 32.42 -12.33
CA GLY A 617 13.17 32.99 -11.61
C GLY A 617 12.83 34.17 -10.69
N GLN A 618 11.55 34.48 -10.46
CA GLN A 618 11.12 35.53 -9.52
C GLN A 618 10.89 34.98 -8.10
N PRO A 619 11.03 35.81 -7.04
CA PRO A 619 10.64 35.44 -5.67
C PRO A 619 9.15 35.08 -5.59
N ILE A 620 8.80 34.09 -4.76
CA ILE A 620 7.42 33.57 -4.68
C ILE A 620 6.76 33.89 -3.35
N LEU A 621 5.44 34.11 -3.39
CA LEU A 621 4.56 34.09 -2.24
C LEU A 621 4.50 32.67 -1.64
N LYS A 622 4.58 32.56 -0.31
CA LYS A 622 4.64 31.27 0.41
C LYS A 622 3.47 30.33 0.05
N HIS A 623 2.28 30.89 -0.13
CA HIS A 623 1.03 30.14 -0.27
C HIS A 623 0.76 29.55 -1.68
N GLU A 624 1.45 30.01 -2.73
CA GLU A 624 1.15 29.61 -4.12
C GLU A 624 1.87 28.33 -4.59
N THR A 625 3.05 28.03 -4.05
CA THR A 625 3.94 26.95 -4.55
C THR A 625 4.52 26.10 -3.42
N GLY A 626 5.04 24.92 -3.76
CA GLY A 626 5.66 23.99 -2.81
C GLY A 626 4.65 23.16 -2.00
N ASN A 627 5.00 22.89 -0.74
CA ASN A 627 4.26 22.06 0.21
C ASN A 627 3.93 20.64 -0.31
N TRP A 628 3.10 19.91 0.42
CA TRP A 628 2.66 18.56 0.08
C TRP A 628 2.06 18.40 -1.33
N ARG A 629 1.51 19.47 -1.94
CA ARG A 629 1.03 19.47 -3.33
C ARG A 629 2.16 19.18 -4.33
N ALA A 630 3.33 19.78 -4.12
CA ALA A 630 4.54 19.47 -4.86
C ALA A 630 5.09 18.08 -4.48
N CYS A 631 5.19 17.80 -3.18
CA CYS A 631 5.78 16.55 -2.68
C CYS A 631 5.04 15.30 -3.16
N SER A 632 3.71 15.31 -3.32
CA SER A 632 2.96 14.13 -3.80
C SER A 632 3.39 13.67 -5.20
N LEU A 633 3.71 14.59 -6.12
CA LEU A 633 4.23 14.26 -7.46
C LEU A 633 5.66 13.70 -7.38
N ILE A 634 6.47 14.27 -6.50
CA ILE A 634 7.85 13.85 -6.24
C ILE A 634 7.88 12.45 -5.61
N LEU A 635 6.99 12.16 -4.67
CA LEU A 635 6.81 10.83 -4.05
C LEU A 635 6.33 9.79 -5.06
N GLY A 636 5.37 10.13 -5.93
CA GLY A 636 4.94 9.23 -7.01
C GLY A 636 6.06 8.92 -8.00
N THR A 637 6.90 9.91 -8.31
CA THR A 637 8.13 9.75 -9.13
C THR A 637 9.11 8.79 -8.45
N GLU A 638 9.31 8.92 -7.13
CA GLU A 638 10.19 8.04 -6.34
C GLU A 638 9.70 6.58 -6.30
N VAL A 639 8.39 6.33 -6.10
CA VAL A 639 7.85 4.95 -6.16
C VAL A 639 8.17 4.28 -7.50
N CYS A 640 8.01 5.02 -8.60
CA CYS A 640 8.26 4.52 -9.95
C CYS A 640 9.75 4.26 -10.21
N GLU A 641 10.66 5.15 -9.78
CA GLU A 641 12.12 4.91 -9.89
C GLU A 641 12.54 3.69 -9.08
N ARG A 642 12.04 3.55 -7.86
CA ARG A 642 12.44 2.47 -6.96
C ARG A 642 11.90 1.12 -7.40
N LEU A 643 10.68 1.07 -7.93
CA LEU A 643 10.13 -0.12 -8.58
C LEU A 643 11.05 -0.59 -9.71
N ALA A 644 11.50 0.33 -10.56
CA ALA A 644 12.41 0.02 -11.67
C ALA A 644 13.81 -0.38 -11.18
N TYR A 645 14.38 0.38 -10.25
CA TYR A 645 15.71 0.17 -9.71
C TYR A 645 15.87 -1.19 -9.03
N TYR A 646 14.97 -1.51 -8.09
CA TYR A 646 14.95 -2.83 -7.44
C TYR A 646 14.55 -3.94 -8.42
N GLY A 647 13.79 -3.60 -9.46
CA GLY A 647 13.34 -4.55 -10.49
C GLY A 647 14.48 -5.08 -11.35
N ILE A 648 15.52 -4.27 -11.54
CA ILE A 648 16.79 -4.70 -12.12
C ILE A 648 17.65 -5.35 -11.04
N SER A 649 17.87 -4.66 -9.92
CA SER A 649 18.82 -5.10 -8.88
C SER A 649 18.55 -6.54 -8.42
N LYS A 650 17.29 -6.88 -8.13
CA LYS A 650 16.88 -8.21 -7.66
C LYS A 650 16.93 -9.30 -8.75
N SER A 651 16.87 -8.93 -10.04
CA SER A 651 16.88 -9.88 -11.16
C SER A 651 18.22 -9.98 -11.90
N LEU A 652 19.13 -9.02 -11.69
CA LEU A 652 20.34 -8.84 -12.50
C LEU A 652 21.24 -10.07 -12.48
N VAL A 653 21.53 -10.64 -11.30
CA VAL A 653 22.35 -11.85 -11.17
C VAL A 653 21.72 -13.04 -11.91
N THR A 654 20.39 -13.21 -11.80
CA THR A 654 19.66 -14.28 -12.51
C THR A 654 19.65 -14.06 -14.02
N TYR A 655 19.53 -12.82 -14.50
CA TYR A 655 19.57 -12.52 -15.93
C TYR A 655 20.96 -12.76 -16.53
N LEU A 656 22.01 -12.30 -15.85
CA LEU A 656 23.41 -12.50 -16.27
C LEU A 656 23.74 -13.99 -16.39
N SER A 657 23.35 -14.81 -15.41
CA SER A 657 23.60 -16.26 -15.42
C SER A 657 22.69 -17.04 -16.37
N THR A 658 21.38 -16.81 -16.36
CA THR A 658 20.40 -17.64 -17.11
C THR A 658 20.13 -17.19 -18.55
N ARG A 659 20.44 -15.94 -18.91
CA ARG A 659 20.16 -15.40 -20.26
C ARG A 659 21.42 -14.95 -21.00
N LEU A 660 22.40 -14.38 -20.29
CA LEU A 660 23.70 -14.02 -20.87
C LEU A 660 24.78 -15.09 -20.68
N HIS A 661 24.46 -16.19 -19.99
CA HIS A 661 25.33 -17.35 -19.80
C HIS A 661 26.68 -17.02 -19.13
N GLU A 662 26.69 -16.01 -18.24
CA GLU A 662 27.84 -15.72 -17.37
C GLU A 662 27.93 -16.73 -16.23
N GLY A 663 29.17 -17.08 -15.83
CA GLY A 663 29.38 -17.84 -14.60
C GLY A 663 28.97 -17.04 -13.36
N ASN A 664 28.42 -17.71 -12.34
CA ASN A 664 27.87 -17.08 -11.13
C ASN A 664 28.80 -16.04 -10.46
N VAL A 665 30.12 -16.30 -10.45
CA VAL A 665 31.13 -15.37 -9.91
C VAL A 665 31.24 -14.09 -10.74
N SER A 666 31.18 -14.20 -12.08
CA SER A 666 31.13 -13.03 -12.99
C SER A 666 29.84 -12.25 -12.78
N ALA A 667 28.70 -12.93 -12.73
CA ALA A 667 27.39 -12.30 -12.51
C ALA A 667 27.33 -11.54 -11.18
N ALA A 668 27.83 -12.13 -10.08
CA ALA A 668 27.90 -11.48 -8.77
C ALA A 668 28.87 -10.28 -8.74
N ARG A 669 30.03 -10.39 -9.41
CA ARG A 669 30.98 -9.28 -9.58
C ARG A 669 30.38 -8.13 -10.40
N ASN A 670 29.69 -8.44 -11.50
CA ASN A 670 29.05 -7.45 -12.35
C ASN A 670 27.89 -6.76 -11.61
N PHE A 671 27.08 -7.51 -10.85
CA PHE A 671 26.05 -6.97 -9.95
C PHE A 671 26.66 -6.00 -8.92
N THR A 672 27.67 -6.44 -8.16
CA THR A 672 28.30 -5.59 -7.11
C THR A 672 28.99 -4.37 -7.68
N THR A 673 29.62 -4.47 -8.87
CA THR A 673 30.23 -3.33 -9.56
C THR A 673 29.17 -2.31 -10.02
N TRP A 674 28.08 -2.78 -10.62
CA TRP A 674 26.95 -1.92 -11.00
C TRP A 674 26.30 -1.27 -9.77
N GLN A 675 26.09 -2.04 -8.70
CA GLN A 675 25.49 -1.62 -7.44
C GLN A 675 26.34 -0.55 -6.72
N GLY A 676 27.67 -0.74 -6.68
CA GLY A 676 28.61 0.26 -6.18
C GLY A 676 28.64 1.53 -7.03
N THR A 677 28.58 1.37 -8.37
CA THR A 677 28.50 2.49 -9.33
C THR A 677 27.25 3.34 -9.09
N CYS A 678 26.08 2.72 -8.91
CA CYS A 678 24.79 3.38 -8.63
C CYS A 678 24.77 4.23 -7.35
N TYR A 679 25.69 4.00 -6.41
CA TYR A 679 25.85 4.79 -5.18
C TYR A 679 27.10 5.69 -5.17
N LEU A 680 27.93 5.63 -6.21
CA LEU A 680 29.06 6.54 -6.43
C LEU A 680 28.72 7.68 -7.43
N THR A 681 27.95 7.38 -8.48
CA THR A 681 27.45 8.37 -9.45
C THR A 681 26.61 9.52 -8.84
N PRO A 682 25.95 9.39 -7.66
CA PRO A 682 25.36 10.52 -6.93
C PRO A 682 26.28 11.73 -6.75
N LEU A 683 27.59 11.55 -6.58
CA LEU A 683 28.53 12.66 -6.46
C LEU A 683 28.58 13.51 -7.75
N ILE A 684 28.49 12.88 -8.93
CA ILE A 684 28.52 13.58 -10.22
C ILE A 684 27.22 14.36 -10.42
N GLY A 685 26.08 13.71 -10.18
CA GLY A 685 24.76 14.36 -10.28
C GLY A 685 24.64 15.57 -9.35
N ALA A 686 25.01 15.38 -8.08
CA ALA A 686 24.90 16.42 -7.07
C ALA A 686 25.90 17.58 -7.26
N THR A 687 27.15 17.30 -7.66
CA THR A 687 28.10 18.39 -7.97
C THR A 687 27.61 19.24 -9.14
N LEU A 688 27.05 18.65 -10.20
CA LEU A 688 26.47 19.40 -11.31
C LEU A 688 25.20 20.18 -10.92
N ALA A 689 24.37 19.62 -10.03
CA ALA A 689 23.16 20.27 -9.51
C ALA A 689 23.50 21.53 -8.71
N ASP A 690 24.38 21.41 -7.72
CA ASP A 690 24.75 22.52 -6.83
C ASP A 690 25.69 23.53 -7.51
N SER A 691 26.52 23.11 -8.47
CA SER A 691 27.51 24.01 -9.12
C SER A 691 26.96 24.83 -10.28
N TYR A 692 26.04 24.30 -11.10
CA TYR A 692 25.72 24.89 -12.41
C TYR A 692 24.25 24.85 -12.83
N TRP A 693 23.60 23.68 -12.77
CA TRP A 693 22.32 23.47 -13.48
C TRP A 693 21.08 23.54 -12.58
N GLY A 694 21.23 23.36 -11.28
CA GLY A 694 20.12 23.25 -10.33
C GLY A 694 19.48 21.86 -10.33
N LYS A 695 18.96 21.47 -9.16
CA LYS A 695 18.41 20.13 -8.87
C LYS A 695 17.40 19.66 -9.91
N TYR A 696 16.41 20.50 -10.24
CA TYR A 696 15.36 20.16 -11.20
C TYR A 696 15.90 19.79 -12.61
N LYS A 697 16.83 20.57 -13.16
CA LYS A 697 17.39 20.29 -14.50
C LYS A 697 18.20 19.00 -14.50
N ILE A 698 18.94 18.74 -13.43
CA ILE A 698 19.68 17.48 -13.27
C ILE A 698 18.73 16.29 -13.15
N ILE A 699 17.67 16.37 -12.33
CA ILE A 699 16.66 15.31 -12.23
C ILE A 699 16.06 15.02 -13.61
N ALA A 700 15.66 16.05 -14.37
CA ALA A 700 15.04 15.90 -15.69
C ALA A 700 15.99 15.30 -16.75
N VAL A 701 17.26 15.73 -16.80
CA VAL A 701 18.25 15.17 -17.74
C VAL A 701 18.60 13.73 -17.37
N PHE A 702 18.86 13.46 -16.10
CA PHE A 702 19.30 12.14 -15.65
C PHE A 702 18.16 11.11 -15.60
N SER A 703 16.91 11.52 -15.39
CA SER A 703 15.74 10.65 -15.58
C SER A 703 15.54 10.29 -17.06
N THR A 704 15.84 11.21 -17.99
CA THR A 704 15.85 10.90 -19.43
C THR A 704 16.96 9.90 -19.78
N ILE A 705 18.16 10.03 -19.20
CA ILE A 705 19.25 9.04 -19.34
C ILE A 705 18.83 7.68 -18.76
N TYR A 706 18.17 7.67 -17.60
CA TYR A 706 17.61 6.45 -16.98
C TYR A 706 16.59 5.78 -17.92
N PHE A 707 15.65 6.55 -18.49
CA PHE A 707 14.66 6.05 -19.43
C PHE A 707 15.30 5.45 -20.69
N LEU A 708 16.32 6.09 -21.27
CA LEU A 708 17.05 5.56 -22.42
C LEU A 708 17.77 4.24 -22.08
N GLY A 709 18.36 4.14 -20.89
CA GLY A 709 18.97 2.89 -20.43
C GLY A 709 17.93 1.77 -20.19
N MET A 710 16.77 2.11 -19.62
CA MET A 710 15.63 1.20 -19.45
C MET A 710 15.06 0.71 -20.79
N ALA A 711 14.92 1.61 -21.75
CA ALA A 711 14.53 1.27 -23.11
C ALA A 711 15.56 0.34 -23.77
N ALA A 712 16.86 0.61 -23.62
CA ALA A 712 17.92 -0.26 -24.15
C ALA A 712 17.87 -1.68 -23.55
N LEU A 713 17.69 -1.82 -22.24
CA LEU A 713 17.48 -3.13 -21.59
C LEU A 713 16.23 -3.82 -22.16
N THR A 714 15.12 -3.10 -22.27
CA THR A 714 13.85 -3.63 -22.78
C THR A 714 13.97 -4.09 -24.24
N PHE A 715 14.61 -3.31 -25.11
CA PHE A 715 14.87 -3.71 -26.49
C PHE A 715 15.82 -4.92 -26.59
N SER A 716 16.85 -5.00 -25.74
CA SER A 716 17.74 -6.18 -25.69
C SER A 716 17.00 -7.46 -25.32
N ALA A 717 15.94 -7.36 -24.52
CA ALA A 717 15.13 -8.50 -24.08
C ALA A 717 13.91 -8.79 -24.98
N LEU A 718 13.41 -7.83 -25.76
CA LEU A 718 12.25 -7.99 -26.66
C LEU A 718 12.61 -8.32 -28.12
N VAL A 719 13.70 -7.77 -28.66
CA VAL A 719 14.03 -7.91 -30.09
C VAL A 719 14.77 -9.24 -30.33
N PRO A 720 14.24 -10.18 -31.13
CA PRO A 720 14.86 -11.50 -31.30
C PRO A 720 16.30 -11.47 -31.80
N SER A 721 16.65 -10.51 -32.67
CA SER A 721 18.02 -10.32 -33.17
C SER A 721 19.02 -9.85 -32.10
N LEU A 722 18.53 -9.24 -31.01
CA LEU A 722 19.32 -8.76 -29.89
C LEU A 722 19.30 -9.71 -28.68
N GLN A 723 18.42 -10.71 -28.69
CA GLN A 723 18.39 -11.75 -27.65
C GLN A 723 19.59 -12.70 -27.80
N PRO A 724 20.23 -13.10 -26.69
CA PRO A 724 21.24 -14.16 -26.71
C PRO A 724 20.70 -15.47 -27.31
N PRO A 725 21.51 -16.22 -28.08
CA PRO A 725 21.10 -17.49 -28.67
C PRO A 725 20.72 -18.52 -27.58
N GLN A 726 19.65 -19.29 -27.82
CA GLN A 726 19.15 -20.30 -26.88
C GLN A 726 20.16 -21.45 -26.69
N CYS A 727 20.21 -22.03 -25.49
CA CYS A 727 21.03 -23.21 -25.20
C CYS A 727 20.52 -24.46 -25.94
N PHE A 728 21.43 -25.25 -26.48
CA PHE A 728 21.14 -26.56 -27.05
C PHE A 728 21.59 -27.65 -26.06
N GLY A 729 20.66 -28.11 -25.21
CA GLY A 729 20.96 -29.02 -24.12
C GLY A 729 21.91 -28.39 -23.09
N SER A 730 23.04 -29.02 -22.83
CA SER A 730 24.08 -28.50 -21.92
C SER A 730 25.03 -27.47 -22.55
N PHE A 731 24.93 -27.21 -23.87
CA PHE A 731 25.77 -26.24 -24.56
C PHE A 731 25.04 -24.90 -24.72
N CYS A 732 25.46 -23.91 -23.94
CA CYS A 732 24.96 -22.53 -24.02
C CYS A 732 25.98 -21.65 -24.78
N PRO A 733 25.70 -21.23 -26.03
CA PRO A 733 26.56 -20.29 -26.74
C PRO A 733 26.63 -18.92 -26.02
N GLN A 734 27.82 -18.33 -26.00
CA GLN A 734 28.04 -17.01 -25.42
C GLN A 734 27.37 -15.91 -26.28
N PRO A 735 26.85 -14.83 -25.67
CA PRO A 735 26.23 -13.73 -26.39
C PRO A 735 27.22 -13.06 -27.34
N THR A 736 26.74 -12.60 -28.50
CA THR A 736 27.58 -11.86 -29.43
C THR A 736 27.93 -10.48 -28.88
N VAL A 737 29.07 -9.92 -29.30
CA VAL A 737 29.56 -8.61 -28.80
C VAL A 737 28.49 -7.50 -28.87
N PRO A 738 27.68 -7.34 -29.93
CA PRO A 738 26.62 -6.33 -29.96
C PRO A 738 25.50 -6.56 -28.93
N GLN A 739 25.13 -7.81 -28.67
CA GLN A 739 24.09 -8.20 -27.72
C GLN A 739 24.54 -7.95 -26.27
N TYR A 740 25.80 -8.28 -25.97
CA TYR A 740 26.43 -7.98 -24.69
C TYR A 740 26.59 -6.47 -24.50
N LEU A 741 27.05 -5.75 -25.53
CA LEU A 741 27.30 -4.31 -25.47
C LEU A 741 26.02 -3.50 -25.21
N ILE A 742 24.92 -3.76 -25.93
CA ILE A 742 23.68 -2.99 -25.76
C ILE A 742 23.08 -3.17 -24.35
N TYR A 743 23.18 -4.38 -23.79
CA TYR A 743 22.75 -4.67 -22.43
C TYR A 743 23.57 -3.88 -21.40
N PHE A 744 24.90 -3.99 -21.45
CA PHE A 744 25.77 -3.31 -20.49
C PHE A 744 25.79 -1.78 -20.63
N VAL A 745 25.65 -1.25 -21.85
CA VAL A 745 25.45 0.20 -22.06
C VAL A 745 24.15 0.66 -21.40
N GLY A 746 23.03 -0.06 -21.61
CA GLY A 746 21.77 0.23 -20.93
C GLY A 746 21.89 0.18 -19.40
N LEU A 747 22.53 -0.87 -18.88
CA LEU A 747 22.74 -1.10 -17.46
C LEU A 747 23.56 0.03 -16.78
N TYR A 748 24.64 0.49 -17.41
CA TYR A 748 25.45 1.60 -16.89
C TYR A 748 24.85 2.99 -17.17
N MET A 749 24.05 3.17 -18.22
CA MET A 749 23.22 4.38 -18.37
C MET A 749 22.21 4.53 -17.23
N ILE A 750 21.61 3.42 -16.76
CA ILE A 750 20.75 3.41 -15.56
C ILE A 750 21.55 3.76 -14.30
N ALA A 751 22.76 3.23 -14.14
CA ALA A 751 23.63 3.58 -13.02
C ALA A 751 24.02 5.07 -13.01
N LEU A 752 24.26 5.66 -14.18
CA LEU A 752 24.49 7.10 -14.33
C LEU A 752 23.22 7.90 -14.01
N GLY A 753 22.09 7.55 -14.62
CA GLY A 753 20.78 8.19 -14.45
C GLY A 753 20.33 8.21 -12.99
N SER A 754 20.38 7.06 -12.30
CA SER A 754 20.04 6.94 -10.87
C SER A 754 20.93 7.84 -9.99
N GLY A 755 22.17 8.10 -10.42
CA GLY A 755 23.08 9.04 -9.77
C GLY A 755 22.61 10.50 -9.80
N GLY A 756 22.02 10.97 -10.90
CA GLY A 756 21.44 12.32 -10.95
C GLY A 756 20.13 12.44 -10.18
N ILE A 757 19.38 11.34 -10.04
CA ILE A 757 18.06 11.32 -9.41
C ILE A 757 18.17 11.24 -7.89
N LYS A 758 18.82 10.20 -7.33
CA LYS A 758 18.80 9.88 -5.89
C LYS A 758 19.13 11.03 -4.92
N PRO A 759 20.25 11.78 -5.07
CA PRO A 759 20.59 12.86 -4.14
C PRO A 759 19.78 14.14 -4.40
N CYS A 760 19.32 14.33 -5.64
CA CYS A 760 18.63 15.55 -6.06
C CYS A 760 17.13 15.49 -5.78
N VAL A 761 16.46 14.35 -5.98
CA VAL A 761 15.00 14.21 -5.74
C VAL A 761 14.66 14.33 -4.27
N SER A 762 15.42 13.66 -3.40
CA SER A 762 15.25 13.73 -1.95
C SER A 762 15.46 15.16 -1.42
N SER A 763 16.49 15.85 -1.89
CA SER A 763 16.75 17.25 -1.52
C SER A 763 15.75 18.23 -2.14
N PHE A 764 15.37 18.05 -3.40
CA PHE A 764 14.38 18.88 -4.10
C PHE A 764 12.98 18.75 -3.49
N GLY A 765 12.58 17.56 -3.04
CA GLY A 765 11.33 17.34 -2.32
C GLY A 765 11.31 17.99 -0.95
N ALA A 766 12.47 18.08 -0.28
CA ALA A 766 12.62 18.80 0.99
C ALA A 766 12.77 20.33 0.82
N ASP A 767 13.22 20.82 -0.35
CA ASP A 767 13.22 22.26 -0.71
C ASP A 767 11.80 22.81 -0.92
N GLN A 768 10.77 21.97 -0.95
CA GLN A 768 9.37 22.40 -1.08
C GLN A 768 8.79 22.97 0.23
N PHE A 769 9.58 23.01 1.30
CA PHE A 769 9.24 23.54 2.62
C PHE A 769 10.26 24.62 3.03
N ASP A 770 9.78 25.81 3.39
CA ASP A 770 10.57 26.94 3.86
C ASP A 770 11.12 26.64 5.26
N ASP A 771 12.44 26.80 5.44
CA ASP A 771 13.12 26.59 6.72
C ASP A 771 12.87 27.73 7.73
N THR A 772 12.42 28.90 7.26
CA THR A 772 12.15 30.09 8.11
C THR A 772 10.78 30.04 8.77
N ASP A 773 9.83 29.31 8.19
CA ASP A 773 8.51 29.07 8.76
C ASP A 773 8.52 27.85 9.70
N PRO A 774 8.22 28.00 11.00
CA PRO A 774 8.13 26.86 11.92
C PRO A 774 7.08 25.81 11.50
N VAL A 775 6.00 26.22 10.84
CA VAL A 775 4.90 25.34 10.41
C VAL A 775 5.30 24.48 9.20
N GLU A 776 6.00 25.04 8.22
CA GLU A 776 6.53 24.24 7.11
C GLU A 776 7.74 23.39 7.56
N ARG A 777 8.60 23.93 8.42
CA ARG A 777 9.75 23.22 8.97
C ARG A 777 9.36 21.95 9.72
N THR A 778 8.24 21.92 10.46
CA THR A 778 7.77 20.69 11.12
C THR A 778 7.32 19.64 10.08
N LYS A 779 6.47 20.01 9.11
CA LYS A 779 5.94 19.16 8.02
C LYS A 779 7.05 18.44 7.21
N LYS A 780 8.18 19.10 6.98
CA LYS A 780 9.36 18.58 6.26
C LYS A 780 9.92 17.25 6.81
N GLY A 781 9.77 16.97 8.10
CA GLY A 781 10.24 15.71 8.71
C GLY A 781 9.34 14.52 8.35
N ALA A 782 8.03 14.75 8.32
CA ALA A 782 7.08 13.77 7.83
C ALA A 782 7.31 13.45 6.33
N PHE A 783 7.77 14.43 5.52
CA PHE A 783 8.18 14.15 4.14
C PHE A 783 9.28 13.10 4.04
N PHE A 784 10.35 13.17 4.84
CA PHE A 784 11.42 12.15 4.80
C PHE A 784 10.92 10.75 5.21
N ASN A 785 10.00 10.65 6.18
CA ASN A 785 9.38 9.37 6.54
C ASN A 785 8.51 8.80 5.40
N TRP A 786 7.65 9.62 4.78
CA TRP A 786 6.82 9.20 3.64
C TRP A 786 7.65 8.90 2.37
N PHE A 787 8.76 9.60 2.18
CA PHE A 787 9.74 9.33 1.11
C PHE A 787 10.38 7.95 1.28
N TYR A 788 10.80 7.61 2.51
CA TYR A 788 11.36 6.28 2.80
C TYR A 788 10.31 5.16 2.71
N PHE A 789 9.05 5.44 3.08
CA PHE A 789 7.92 4.53 2.88
C PHE A 789 7.65 4.26 1.38
N ALA A 790 7.67 5.31 0.54
CA ALA A 790 7.54 5.21 -0.91
C ALA A 790 8.63 4.33 -1.55
N ILE A 791 9.89 4.47 -1.10
CA ILE A 791 11.01 3.61 -1.53
C ILE A 791 10.71 2.13 -1.26
N ASN A 792 10.16 1.82 -0.09
CA ASN A 792 9.90 0.45 0.34
C ASN A 792 8.69 -0.18 -0.35
N ILE A 793 7.62 0.59 -0.64
CA ILE A 793 6.52 0.13 -1.52
C ILE A 793 7.05 -0.23 -2.90
N GLY A 794 7.88 0.64 -3.50
CA GLY A 794 8.51 0.36 -4.80
C GLY A 794 9.35 -0.92 -4.77
N SER A 795 10.18 -1.09 -3.73
CA SER A 795 10.97 -2.31 -3.51
C SER A 795 10.12 -3.57 -3.33
N LEU A 796 8.97 -3.48 -2.64
CA LEU A 796 8.09 -4.61 -2.35
C LEU A 796 7.32 -5.07 -3.59
N ILE A 797 6.68 -4.16 -4.32
CA ILE A 797 6.01 -4.46 -5.60
C ILE A 797 7.01 -5.04 -6.60
N SER A 798 8.22 -4.46 -6.64
CA SER A 798 9.31 -4.95 -7.45
C SER A 798 9.75 -6.38 -7.07
N GLY A 799 10.02 -6.63 -5.78
CA GLY A 799 10.50 -7.92 -5.29
C GLY A 799 9.47 -9.05 -5.36
N THR A 800 8.19 -8.74 -5.61
CA THR A 800 7.10 -9.72 -5.68
C THR A 800 6.54 -9.80 -7.09
N VAL A 801 5.65 -8.88 -7.45
CA VAL A 801 4.91 -8.85 -8.73
C VAL A 801 5.85 -8.78 -9.92
N LEU A 802 6.84 -7.86 -9.89
CA LEU A 802 7.70 -7.63 -11.04
C LEU A 802 8.70 -8.79 -11.27
N ILE A 803 9.30 -9.32 -10.20
CA ILE A 803 10.16 -10.51 -10.28
C ILE A 803 9.36 -11.72 -10.78
N TRP A 804 8.12 -11.91 -10.30
CA TRP A 804 7.23 -12.96 -10.82
C TRP A 804 6.97 -12.80 -12.33
N VAL A 805 6.69 -11.58 -12.82
CA VAL A 805 6.54 -11.31 -14.25
C VAL A 805 7.84 -11.60 -15.02
N GLN A 806 9.00 -11.16 -14.52
CA GLN A 806 10.29 -11.39 -15.16
C GLN A 806 10.62 -12.88 -15.31
N GLN A 807 10.31 -13.69 -14.29
CA GLN A 807 10.60 -15.13 -14.27
C GLN A 807 9.57 -15.95 -15.05
N ASN A 808 8.28 -15.64 -14.96
CA ASN A 808 7.20 -16.47 -15.52
C ASN A 808 6.68 -15.95 -16.88
N CYS A 809 6.57 -14.63 -17.06
CA CYS A 809 6.13 -14.00 -18.32
C CYS A 809 7.31 -13.57 -19.21
N GLY A 810 8.53 -13.61 -18.67
CA GLY A 810 9.78 -13.32 -19.36
C GLY A 810 10.27 -11.87 -19.25
N TYR A 811 11.59 -11.74 -19.26
CA TYR A 811 12.32 -10.47 -19.05
C TYR A 811 11.96 -9.33 -20.02
N GLY A 812 11.45 -9.63 -21.23
CA GLY A 812 11.02 -8.57 -22.16
C GLY A 812 9.86 -7.73 -21.61
N ILE A 813 8.81 -8.38 -21.10
CA ILE A 813 7.70 -7.72 -20.41
C ILE A 813 8.18 -7.20 -19.04
N GLY A 814 9.02 -7.98 -18.36
CA GLY A 814 9.58 -7.66 -17.05
C GLY A 814 10.54 -6.45 -16.99
N PHE A 815 11.11 -6.01 -18.11
CA PHE A 815 11.82 -4.71 -18.24
C PHE A 815 10.93 -3.63 -18.89
N GLY A 816 9.97 -4.04 -19.74
CA GLY A 816 8.99 -3.13 -20.35
C GLY A 816 8.09 -2.43 -19.32
N ILE A 817 7.58 -3.14 -18.31
CA ILE A 817 6.74 -2.55 -17.26
C ILE A 817 7.48 -1.40 -16.53
N PRO A 818 8.69 -1.59 -15.96
CA PRO A 818 9.47 -0.50 -15.38
C PRO A 818 9.78 0.66 -16.33
N THR A 819 9.99 0.38 -17.61
CA THR A 819 10.23 1.41 -18.62
C THR A 819 9.02 2.33 -18.78
N ILE A 820 7.81 1.78 -18.74
CA ILE A 820 6.55 2.56 -18.74
C ILE A 820 6.41 3.36 -17.44
N PHE A 821 6.69 2.75 -16.28
CA PHE A 821 6.62 3.46 -15.00
C PHE A 821 7.61 4.63 -14.91
N ILE A 822 8.84 4.49 -15.44
CA ILE A 822 9.80 5.60 -15.55
C ILE A 822 9.27 6.69 -16.50
N ALA A 823 8.66 6.35 -17.64
CA ALA A 823 8.06 7.34 -18.54
C ALA A 823 6.92 8.12 -17.86
N LEU A 824 6.06 7.44 -17.10
CA LEU A 824 4.99 8.06 -16.31
C LEU A 824 5.55 8.95 -15.19
N ALA A 825 6.63 8.54 -14.54
CA ALA A 825 7.34 9.34 -13.53
C ALA A 825 7.89 10.64 -14.12
N ILE A 826 8.53 10.56 -15.29
CA ILE A 826 9.05 11.73 -16.01
C ILE A 826 7.90 12.67 -16.40
N GLY A 827 6.80 12.12 -16.93
CA GLY A 827 5.60 12.89 -17.26
C GLY A 827 5.00 13.61 -16.04
N SER A 828 4.84 12.91 -14.91
CA SER A 828 4.27 13.49 -13.69
C SER A 828 5.18 14.56 -13.06
N PHE A 829 6.51 14.36 -13.12
CA PHE A 829 7.50 15.36 -12.70
C PHE A 829 7.41 16.65 -13.54
N PHE A 830 7.33 16.55 -14.87
CA PHE A 830 7.18 17.72 -15.73
C PHE A 830 5.83 18.44 -15.54
N ILE A 831 4.73 17.71 -15.32
CA ILE A 831 3.42 18.30 -14.99
C ILE A 831 3.48 19.15 -13.71
N GLY A 832 4.36 18.80 -12.76
CA GLY A 832 4.56 19.54 -11.52
C GLY A 832 5.33 20.86 -11.63
N SER A 833 5.97 21.17 -12.76
CA SER A 833 6.95 22.28 -12.88
C SER A 833 6.48 23.63 -12.34
N GLN A 834 5.25 24.05 -12.67
CA GLN A 834 4.71 25.35 -12.23
C GLN A 834 4.35 25.38 -10.72
N ARG A 835 4.41 24.25 -10.02
CA ARG A 835 4.09 24.12 -8.58
C ARG A 835 5.31 23.95 -7.69
N TYR A 836 6.49 23.75 -8.28
CA TYR A 836 7.72 23.52 -7.52
C TYR A 836 8.38 24.84 -7.11
N ARG A 837 8.95 24.86 -5.90
CA ARG A 837 9.92 25.88 -5.47
C ARG A 837 11.31 25.48 -5.97
N TYR A 838 12.08 26.44 -6.50
CA TYR A 838 13.41 26.23 -7.06
C TYR A 838 14.46 26.94 -6.23
N GLN A 839 15.57 26.24 -5.95
CA GLN A 839 16.73 26.81 -5.27
C GLN A 839 17.83 27.19 -6.29
N ILE A 840 18.43 28.37 -6.13
CA ILE A 840 19.43 28.92 -7.06
C ILE A 840 20.79 28.24 -6.81
N PRO A 841 21.53 27.78 -7.84
CA PRO A 841 22.85 27.18 -7.66
C PRO A 841 23.90 28.24 -7.26
N GLY A 842 24.46 28.12 -6.04
CA GLY A 842 25.45 29.07 -5.51
C GLY A 842 26.88 28.97 -6.08
N GLY A 843 27.04 28.43 -7.29
CA GLY A 843 28.34 28.11 -7.89
C GLY A 843 29.04 26.90 -7.24
N SER A 844 30.21 26.52 -7.75
CA SER A 844 30.83 25.22 -7.39
C SER A 844 31.29 25.12 -5.93
N PRO A 845 30.69 24.22 -5.11
CA PRO A 845 31.05 24.13 -3.70
C PRO A 845 32.46 23.62 -3.43
N LEU A 846 32.95 22.69 -4.26
CA LEU A 846 34.31 22.14 -4.15
C LEU A 846 35.37 23.22 -4.37
N ILE A 847 35.11 24.19 -5.25
CA ILE A 847 36.00 25.33 -5.47
C ILE A 847 36.03 26.23 -4.23
N ARG A 848 34.89 26.51 -3.60
CA ARG A 848 34.83 27.32 -2.36
C ARG A 848 35.56 26.66 -1.20
N VAL A 849 35.42 25.35 -1.05
CA VAL A 849 36.20 24.56 -0.06
C VAL A 849 37.71 24.69 -0.30
N CYS A 850 38.16 24.53 -1.56
CA CYS A 850 39.58 24.70 -1.91
C CYS A 850 40.08 26.14 -1.69
N GLN A 851 39.26 27.16 -1.98
CA GLN A 851 39.57 28.57 -1.74
C GLN A 851 39.86 28.84 -0.27
N VAL A 852 38.97 28.42 0.63
CA VAL A 852 39.13 28.61 2.08
C VAL A 852 40.40 27.93 2.59
N VAL A 853 40.68 26.68 2.15
CA VAL A 853 41.89 25.96 2.54
C VAL A 853 43.16 26.68 2.05
N ILE A 854 43.21 27.11 0.79
CA ILE A 854 44.39 27.80 0.22
C ILE A 854 44.61 29.18 0.85
N ALA A 855 43.54 29.94 1.12
CA ALA A 855 43.59 31.23 1.79
C ALA A 855 44.06 31.09 3.25
N ALA A 856 43.54 30.11 4.00
CA ALA A 856 43.96 29.84 5.37
C ALA A 856 45.44 29.39 5.44
N ILE A 857 45.90 28.57 4.50
CA ILE A 857 47.32 28.17 4.41
C ILE A 857 48.23 29.37 4.10
N HIS A 858 47.84 30.24 3.18
CA HIS A 858 48.58 31.49 2.90
C HIS A 858 48.66 32.41 4.12
N LYS A 859 47.54 32.54 4.86
CA LYS A 859 47.43 33.40 6.04
C LYS A 859 47.83 32.69 7.35
N ARG A 860 48.45 31.51 7.31
CA ARG A 860 48.78 30.70 8.51
C ARG A 860 49.61 31.43 9.57
N ASN A 861 50.50 32.33 9.14
CA ASN A 861 51.38 33.13 10.00
C ASN A 861 50.75 34.46 10.48
N VAL A 862 49.49 34.75 10.13
CA VAL A 862 48.78 35.97 10.54
C VAL A 862 48.05 35.70 11.86
N ASP A 863 48.08 36.66 12.79
CA ASP A 863 47.34 36.57 14.05
C ASP A 863 45.84 36.78 13.85
N LEU A 864 45.04 36.07 14.63
CA LEU A 864 43.57 36.19 14.60
C LEU A 864 43.13 37.41 15.43
N PRO A 865 42.28 38.31 14.90
CA PRO A 865 41.73 39.41 15.68
C PRO A 865 40.85 38.88 16.83
N VAL A 866 40.87 39.58 17.97
CA VAL A 866 40.10 39.22 19.16
C VAL A 866 38.59 39.41 18.94
N ASP A 867 38.22 40.47 18.22
CA ASP A 867 36.83 40.73 17.82
C ASP A 867 36.50 40.05 16.48
N SER A 868 35.58 39.08 16.51
CA SER A 868 35.12 38.37 15.31
C SER A 868 34.36 39.25 14.32
N SER A 869 33.89 40.43 14.74
CA SER A 869 33.26 41.45 13.89
C SER A 869 34.24 42.13 12.91
N VAL A 870 35.54 41.89 13.05
CA VAL A 870 36.60 42.42 12.15
C VAL A 870 36.90 41.47 10.98
N LEU A 871 36.34 40.25 11.00
CA LEU A 871 36.46 39.28 9.90
C LEU A 871 35.63 39.70 8.69
N TYR A 872 36.08 39.34 7.49
CA TYR A 872 35.48 39.75 6.22
C TYR A 872 34.13 39.07 5.96
N GLU A 873 33.07 39.86 5.89
CA GLU A 873 31.73 39.45 5.45
C GLU A 873 31.05 40.64 4.74
N LEU A 874 30.16 40.37 3.79
CA LEU A 874 29.48 41.44 3.04
C LEU A 874 28.51 42.21 3.94
N HIS A 875 28.33 43.52 3.71
CA HIS A 875 27.29 44.30 4.40
C HIS A 875 25.88 44.00 3.85
N GLY A 876 24.86 43.98 4.73
CA GLY A 876 23.46 43.73 4.36
C GLY A 876 22.97 42.29 4.62
N LYS A 877 21.77 41.95 4.14
CA LYS A 877 21.13 40.63 4.36
C LYS A 877 21.59 39.54 3.38
N THR A 878 22.13 39.92 2.22
CA THR A 878 22.61 39.00 1.18
C THR A 878 23.98 38.40 1.53
N SER A 879 24.16 37.09 1.32
CA SER A 879 25.47 36.44 1.43
C SER A 879 26.26 36.59 0.12
N ALA A 880 27.57 36.26 0.14
CA ALA A 880 28.40 36.22 -1.06
C ALA A 880 28.10 35.03 -1.99
N ILE A 881 27.16 34.16 -1.61
CA ILE A 881 26.79 32.94 -2.33
C ILE A 881 25.32 33.09 -2.74
N GLU A 882 25.08 33.21 -4.04
CA GLU A 882 23.74 33.40 -4.59
C GLU A 882 22.78 32.27 -4.13
N GLY A 883 21.59 32.64 -3.64
CA GLY A 883 20.63 31.69 -3.06
C GLY A 883 20.96 31.14 -1.65
N SER A 884 22.07 31.53 -1.01
CA SER A 884 22.45 31.02 0.31
C SER A 884 22.27 32.05 1.44
N ARG A 885 21.81 31.61 2.61
CA ARG A 885 21.73 32.43 3.83
C ARG A 885 23.11 32.61 4.48
N LYS A 886 23.29 33.69 5.22
CA LYS A 886 24.49 33.90 6.05
C LYS A 886 24.53 32.93 7.22
N LEU A 887 25.71 32.40 7.50
CA LEU A 887 25.98 31.50 8.63
C LEU A 887 26.57 32.31 9.79
N GLU A 888 26.19 31.98 11.03
CA GLU A 888 26.81 32.58 12.22
C GLU A 888 28.24 32.05 12.41
N HIS A 889 29.17 32.94 12.78
CA HIS A 889 30.55 32.56 13.11
C HIS A 889 30.60 31.58 14.28
N SER A 890 31.41 30.53 14.15
CA SER A 890 31.68 29.56 15.20
C SER A 890 33.15 29.59 15.62
N SER A 891 33.42 29.50 16.92
CA SER A 891 34.80 29.50 17.46
C SER A 891 35.59 28.21 17.22
N GLU A 892 34.99 27.22 16.55
CA GLU A 892 35.61 25.94 16.24
C GLU A 892 36.43 26.00 14.95
N PHE A 893 37.53 25.25 14.89
CA PHE A 893 38.48 25.26 13.77
C PHE A 893 38.96 26.69 13.40
N SER A 894 39.20 27.54 14.39
CA SER A 894 39.55 28.96 14.22
C SER A 894 40.78 29.25 13.35
N PHE A 895 41.63 28.25 13.07
CA PHE A 895 42.70 28.39 12.08
C PHE A 895 42.17 28.65 10.65
N LEU A 896 40.93 28.24 10.34
CA LEU A 896 40.27 28.53 9.06
C LEU A 896 39.78 29.99 8.98
N ASP A 897 39.48 30.63 10.11
CA ASP A 897 39.06 32.04 10.16
C ASP A 897 40.15 32.99 9.63
N LYS A 898 41.41 32.53 9.60
CA LYS A 898 42.53 33.25 8.96
C LYS A 898 42.26 33.53 7.47
N ALA A 899 41.44 32.74 6.78
CA ALA A 899 41.02 33.01 5.40
C ALA A 899 40.17 34.29 5.26
N ALA A 900 39.47 34.70 6.31
CA ALA A 900 38.62 35.89 6.35
C ALA A 900 39.30 37.12 6.99
N VAL A 901 40.58 37.05 7.34
CA VAL A 901 41.33 38.19 7.88
C VAL A 901 41.75 39.13 6.75
N ILE A 902 41.34 40.40 6.84
CA ILE A 902 41.67 41.46 5.88
C ILE A 902 43.08 42.00 6.17
N LEU A 903 44.03 41.81 5.25
CA LEU A 903 45.35 42.43 5.36
C LEU A 903 45.30 43.92 4.94
N SER A 904 46.22 44.73 5.46
CA SER A 904 46.37 46.16 5.10
C SER A 904 46.46 46.39 3.58
N ASN A 905 47.09 45.44 2.88
CA ASN A 905 47.40 45.49 1.46
C ASN A 905 46.19 45.10 0.59
N GLU A 906 45.10 44.62 1.20
CA GLU A 906 43.89 44.13 0.54
C GLU A 906 42.72 45.14 0.66
N ARG A 907 42.89 46.24 1.41
CA ARG A 907 41.87 47.30 1.57
C ARG A 907 41.83 48.23 0.35
N GLY A 908 41.03 47.89 -0.65
CA GLY A 908 40.64 48.83 -1.73
C GLY A 908 40.77 48.34 -3.17
N GLY A 909 40.54 47.06 -3.46
CA GLY A 909 40.59 46.53 -4.83
C GLY A 909 39.67 45.33 -5.05
N SER A 910 39.63 44.81 -6.28
CA SER A 910 38.93 43.55 -6.59
C SER A 910 39.56 42.40 -5.79
N HIS A 911 38.79 41.77 -4.91
CA HIS A 911 39.29 40.73 -4.01
C HIS A 911 39.42 39.39 -4.74
N ASP A 912 40.63 38.82 -4.73
CA ASP A 912 40.89 37.45 -5.23
C ASP A 912 40.29 36.41 -4.25
N PRO A 913 39.29 35.60 -4.68
CA PRO A 913 38.65 34.60 -3.83
C PRO A 913 39.61 33.52 -3.27
N TRP A 914 40.80 33.36 -3.86
CA TRP A 914 41.82 32.42 -3.37
C TRP A 914 42.72 33.00 -2.27
N ARG A 915 42.57 34.29 -1.93
CA ARG A 915 43.37 34.99 -0.89
C ARG A 915 42.51 35.58 0.23
N LEU A 916 41.26 35.92 -0.05
CA LEU A 916 40.30 36.41 0.95
C LEU A 916 38.93 35.73 0.72
N CYS A 917 38.41 35.08 1.75
CA CYS A 917 37.11 34.40 1.74
C CYS A 917 36.16 35.04 2.77
N THR A 918 34.84 34.94 2.59
CA THR A 918 33.87 35.43 3.59
C THR A 918 33.73 34.47 4.77
N ILE A 919 33.28 34.97 5.92
CA ILE A 919 32.91 34.14 7.08
C ILE A 919 31.93 33.04 6.66
N THR A 920 30.91 33.35 5.85
CA THR A 920 29.95 32.37 5.34
C THR A 920 30.66 31.22 4.60
N GLN A 921 31.61 31.49 3.69
CA GLN A 921 32.40 30.45 3.01
C GLN A 921 33.24 29.61 3.98
N VAL A 922 33.83 30.25 5.00
CA VAL A 922 34.62 29.56 6.04
C VAL A 922 33.72 28.62 6.87
N GLU A 923 32.52 29.07 7.24
CA GLU A 923 31.55 28.25 7.97
C GLU A 923 30.98 27.11 7.13
N GLU A 924 30.81 27.25 5.80
CA GLU A 924 30.45 26.11 4.93
C GLU A 924 31.46 24.96 5.10
N LEU A 925 32.76 25.25 5.08
CA LEU A 925 33.82 24.24 5.29
C LEU A 925 33.81 23.69 6.74
N LYS A 926 33.68 24.55 7.75
CA LYS A 926 33.61 24.09 9.16
C LYS A 926 32.41 23.18 9.41
N ILE A 927 31.28 23.39 8.75
CA ILE A 927 30.10 22.51 8.83
C ILE A 927 30.45 21.13 8.26
N LEU A 928 31.07 21.05 7.08
CA LEU A 928 31.51 19.77 6.50
C LEU A 928 32.48 19.03 7.43
N MET A 929 33.45 19.74 8.02
CA MET A 929 34.39 19.17 8.99
C MET A 929 33.69 18.67 10.28
N ARG A 930 32.64 19.36 10.75
CA ARG A 930 31.80 18.91 11.88
C ARG A 930 30.96 17.67 11.52
N MET A 931 30.46 17.58 10.30
CA MET A 931 29.62 16.46 9.84
C MET A 931 30.45 15.20 9.52
N PHE A 932 31.72 15.34 9.13
CA PHE A 932 32.57 14.23 8.68
C PHE A 932 32.78 13.09 9.71
N PRO A 933 33.00 13.33 11.02
CA PRO A 933 33.07 12.25 12.01
C PRO A 933 31.78 11.44 12.11
N ILE A 934 30.63 12.12 12.10
CA ILE A 934 29.31 11.47 12.12
C ILE A 934 29.06 10.69 10.83
N TRP A 935 29.42 11.27 9.67
CA TRP A 935 29.41 10.59 8.38
C TRP A 935 30.19 9.27 8.40
N ALA A 936 31.42 9.29 8.92
CA ALA A 936 32.28 8.12 8.98
C ALA A 936 31.65 6.99 9.81
N THR A 937 30.95 7.31 10.91
CA THR A 937 30.25 6.28 11.71
C THR A 937 29.06 5.63 10.99
N GLY A 938 28.49 6.30 9.98
CA GLY A 938 27.46 5.72 9.11
C GLY A 938 27.98 4.61 8.19
N ILE A 939 29.29 4.60 7.87
CA ILE A 939 29.90 3.55 7.04
C ILE A 939 29.76 2.19 7.71
N VAL A 940 30.05 2.10 9.01
CA VAL A 940 29.96 0.85 9.79
C VAL A 940 28.50 0.38 9.94
N PHE A 941 27.53 1.31 10.00
CA PHE A 941 26.10 0.96 9.96
C PHE A 941 25.76 0.24 8.64
N PHE A 942 26.15 0.79 7.49
CA PHE A 942 25.90 0.12 6.21
C PHE A 942 26.75 -1.13 5.99
N THR A 943 27.89 -1.30 6.68
CA THR A 943 28.58 -2.60 6.78
C THR A 943 27.73 -3.64 7.51
N VAL A 944 26.94 -3.26 8.52
CA VAL A 944 25.96 -4.16 9.15
C VAL A 944 24.81 -4.48 8.18
N CYS A 945 24.21 -3.48 7.53
CA CYS A 945 23.15 -3.70 6.54
C CYS A 945 23.62 -4.60 5.38
N ALA A 946 24.88 -4.50 4.95
CA ALA A 946 25.43 -5.36 3.90
C ALA A 946 25.45 -6.87 4.25
N GLN A 947 25.30 -7.26 5.52
CA GLN A 947 25.20 -8.67 5.93
C GLN A 947 23.84 -9.29 5.52
N ASN A 948 22.78 -8.47 5.45
CA ASN A 948 21.41 -8.83 5.02
C ASN A 948 21.41 -9.56 3.67
N SER A 949 22.22 -9.06 2.72
CA SER A 949 22.36 -9.58 1.36
C SER A 949 23.59 -10.48 1.14
N SER A 950 24.31 -10.86 2.21
CA SER A 950 25.52 -11.69 2.11
C SER A 950 25.60 -12.75 3.22
N MET A 951 26.31 -12.49 4.32
CA MET A 951 26.60 -13.50 5.34
C MET A 951 25.34 -14.05 6.05
N PHE A 952 24.24 -13.30 6.11
CA PHE A 952 22.97 -13.84 6.62
C PHE A 952 22.38 -14.88 5.65
N ILE A 953 22.56 -14.71 4.34
CA ILE A 953 22.12 -15.69 3.33
C ILE A 953 22.98 -16.96 3.43
N GLU A 954 24.30 -16.84 3.58
CA GLU A 954 25.22 -17.98 3.77
C GLU A 954 24.91 -18.75 5.06
N GLN A 955 24.68 -18.05 6.18
CA GLN A 955 24.17 -18.66 7.41
C GLN A 955 22.84 -19.41 7.17
N GLY A 956 21.92 -18.81 6.41
CA GLY A 956 20.65 -19.42 6.05
C GLY A 956 20.76 -20.61 5.08
N MET A 957 21.86 -20.69 4.30
CA MET A 957 22.19 -21.84 3.46
C MET A 957 22.75 -23.02 4.26
N ALA A 958 23.39 -22.75 5.41
CA ALA A 958 23.89 -23.77 6.35
C ALA A 958 22.88 -24.16 7.45
N LEU A 959 21.72 -23.50 7.50
CA LEU A 959 20.56 -23.85 8.31
C LEU A 959 19.58 -24.70 7.51
N ASN A 960 18.71 -25.46 8.19
CA ASN A 960 17.69 -26.24 7.52
C ASN A 960 16.67 -25.29 6.86
N ASN A 961 16.79 -25.17 5.54
CA ASN A 961 15.95 -24.37 4.66
C ASN A 961 14.76 -25.17 4.08
N GLN A 962 14.74 -26.49 4.28
CA GLN A 962 13.49 -27.26 4.21
C GLN A 962 12.74 -27.01 5.50
N ILE A 963 11.77 -26.11 5.42
CA ILE A 963 10.62 -26.27 6.29
C ILE A 963 9.73 -27.25 5.57
N GLU A 964 10.00 -28.52 5.88
CA GLU A 964 9.11 -29.63 5.57
C GLU A 964 9.20 -30.00 4.09
N SER A 965 8.11 -29.95 3.33
CA SER A 965 8.16 -30.12 1.86
C SER A 965 8.60 -28.85 1.12
N PHE A 966 8.55 -27.68 1.77
CA PHE A 966 8.83 -26.40 1.14
C PHE A 966 10.25 -25.91 1.44
N LYS A 967 11.06 -25.81 0.38
CA LYS A 967 12.41 -25.25 0.48
C LYS A 967 12.36 -23.73 0.39
N ILE A 968 12.40 -23.05 1.54
CA ILE A 968 12.50 -21.60 1.62
C ILE A 968 13.86 -21.17 1.04
N PRO A 969 13.92 -20.39 -0.04
CA PRO A 969 15.20 -19.88 -0.53
C PRO A 969 15.76 -18.88 0.49
N PRO A 970 16.98 -19.05 1.05
CA PRO A 970 17.48 -18.19 2.13
C PRO A 970 17.42 -16.68 1.84
N ALA A 971 17.59 -16.30 0.57
CA ALA A 971 17.46 -14.92 0.11
C ALA A 971 16.08 -14.29 0.38
N THR A 972 14.98 -15.06 0.49
CA THR A 972 13.64 -14.50 0.74
C THR A 972 13.50 -13.89 2.14
N LEU A 973 14.35 -14.27 3.10
CA LEU A 973 14.36 -13.68 4.45
C LEU A 973 14.67 -12.17 4.46
N SER A 974 15.37 -11.66 3.45
CA SER A 974 15.53 -10.21 3.23
C SER A 974 14.20 -9.46 3.05
N SER A 975 13.10 -10.16 2.78
CA SER A 975 11.76 -9.56 2.74
C SER A 975 11.24 -9.19 4.14
N LEU A 976 11.71 -9.87 5.20
CA LEU A 976 11.30 -9.57 6.59
C LEU A 976 11.81 -8.19 7.03
N ASP A 977 12.99 -7.79 6.56
CA ASP A 977 13.57 -6.47 6.74
C ASP A 977 12.69 -5.38 6.09
N VAL A 978 12.29 -5.56 4.82
CA VAL A 978 11.35 -4.66 4.12
C VAL A 978 10.00 -4.59 4.83
N ILE A 979 9.45 -5.72 5.31
CA ILE A 979 8.20 -5.77 6.08
C ILE A 979 8.37 -5.01 7.41
N SER A 980 9.49 -5.17 8.10
CA SER A 980 9.82 -4.43 9.32
C SER A 980 9.75 -2.92 9.07
N ILE A 981 10.36 -2.43 7.99
CA ILE A 981 10.35 -1.01 7.61
C ILE A 981 8.92 -0.52 7.31
N VAL A 982 8.15 -1.26 6.51
CA VAL A 982 6.76 -0.90 6.13
C VAL A 982 5.84 -0.82 7.36
N VAL A 983 6.06 -1.67 8.37
CA VAL A 983 5.30 -1.66 9.63
C VAL A 983 5.78 -0.56 10.58
N TRP A 984 7.10 -0.36 10.72
CA TRP A 984 7.65 0.57 11.70
C TRP A 984 7.55 2.04 11.33
N VAL A 985 7.53 2.42 10.04
CA VAL A 985 7.38 3.84 9.66
C VAL A 985 6.02 4.43 10.10
N PRO A 986 4.86 3.79 9.85
CA PRO A 986 3.56 4.24 10.38
C PRO A 986 3.51 4.23 11.92
N ILE A 987 4.14 3.25 12.57
CA ILE A 987 4.20 3.18 14.05
C ILE A 987 5.02 4.33 14.62
N TYR A 988 6.13 4.67 13.97
CA TYR A 988 7.01 5.77 14.37
C TYR A 988 6.24 7.10 14.36
N GLU A 989 5.57 7.43 13.25
CA GLU A 989 4.81 8.67 13.12
C GLU A 989 3.55 8.71 14.01
N THR A 990 2.81 7.59 14.12
CA THR A 990 1.51 7.57 14.82
C THR A 990 1.64 7.44 16.33
N PHE A 991 2.65 6.71 16.82
CA PHE A 991 2.80 6.39 18.24
C PHE A 991 4.11 6.92 18.82
N VAL A 992 5.26 6.67 18.18
CA VAL A 992 6.56 7.03 18.78
C VAL A 992 6.75 8.54 18.86
N VAL A 993 6.46 9.29 17.79
CA VAL A 993 6.59 10.75 17.77
C VAL A 993 5.67 11.44 18.80
N PRO A 994 4.35 11.14 18.88
CA PRO A 994 3.48 11.74 19.90
C PRO A 994 3.80 11.35 21.35
N ILE A 995 4.32 10.15 21.59
CA ILE A 995 4.78 9.74 22.93
C ILE A 995 6.08 10.47 23.28
N ALA A 996 7.06 10.48 22.37
CA ALA A 996 8.33 11.14 22.59
C ALA A 996 8.17 12.66 22.75
N SER A 997 7.29 13.32 21.99
CA SER A 997 7.07 14.77 22.11
C SER A 997 6.43 15.17 23.44
N ARG A 998 5.49 14.35 23.95
CA ARG A 998 4.93 14.51 25.30
C ARG A 998 5.98 14.33 26.41
N LEU A 999 6.96 13.45 26.22
CA LEU A 999 7.99 13.14 27.22
C LEU A 999 9.16 14.13 27.19
N THR A 1000 9.60 14.58 26.01
CA THR A 1000 10.77 15.47 25.87
C THR A 1000 10.40 16.96 25.79
N GLY A 1001 9.11 17.30 25.64
CA GLY A 1001 8.64 18.67 25.44
C GLY A 1001 9.05 19.28 24.10
N LYS A 1002 9.61 18.48 23.18
CA LYS A 1002 10.03 18.91 21.83
C LYS A 1002 9.03 18.39 20.81
N GLU A 1003 8.62 19.22 19.86
CA GLU A 1003 7.56 18.90 18.88
C GLU A 1003 7.79 17.57 18.12
N ARG A 1004 9.05 17.20 17.86
CA ARG A 1004 9.44 15.95 17.17
C ARG A 1004 9.85 14.79 18.09
N GLY A 1005 9.84 14.98 19.40
CA GLY A 1005 10.29 13.98 20.37
C GLY A 1005 11.82 13.84 20.41
N PHE A 1006 12.40 13.10 19.45
CA PHE A 1006 13.84 12.83 19.35
C PHE A 1006 14.57 13.83 18.44
N SER A 1007 15.85 14.06 18.68
CA SER A 1007 16.74 14.73 17.71
C SER A 1007 17.24 13.77 16.63
N GLU A 1008 17.68 14.32 15.50
CA GLU A 1008 18.29 13.58 14.37
C GLU A 1008 19.40 12.63 14.85
N LEU A 1009 20.33 13.13 15.68
CA LEU A 1009 21.43 12.36 16.26
C LEU A 1009 20.95 11.31 17.28
N GLN A 1010 19.90 11.59 18.06
CA GLN A 1010 19.31 10.58 18.95
C GLN A 1010 18.69 9.44 18.13
N ARG A 1011 17.98 9.77 17.04
CA ARG A 1011 17.38 8.79 16.13
C ARG A 1011 18.46 7.90 15.50
N MET A 1012 19.55 8.49 15.00
CA MET A 1012 20.71 7.73 14.49
C MET A 1012 21.37 6.85 15.56
N GLY A 1013 21.54 7.35 16.79
CA GLY A 1013 22.14 6.58 17.88
C GLY A 1013 21.31 5.36 18.29
N ILE A 1014 19.97 5.49 18.31
CA ILE A 1014 19.06 4.36 18.55
C ILE A 1014 19.21 3.32 17.44
N GLY A 1015 19.21 3.72 16.16
CA GLY A 1015 19.35 2.79 15.04
C GLY A 1015 20.71 2.08 15.00
N LEU A 1016 21.80 2.78 15.34
CA LEU A 1016 23.14 2.18 15.51
C LEU A 1016 23.17 1.12 16.62
N PHE A 1017 22.53 1.39 17.77
CA PHE A 1017 22.40 0.43 18.86
C PHE A 1017 21.59 -0.81 18.43
N VAL A 1018 20.46 -0.61 17.76
CA VAL A 1018 19.63 -1.72 17.25
C VAL A 1018 20.36 -2.54 16.19
N ALA A 1019 21.15 -1.92 15.30
CA ALA A 1019 21.99 -2.65 14.36
C ALA A 1019 23.10 -3.46 15.07
N THR A 1020 23.68 -2.93 16.15
CA THR A 1020 24.63 -3.67 16.99
C THR A 1020 23.97 -4.91 17.61
N THR A 1021 22.75 -4.79 18.15
CA THR A 1021 22.01 -5.94 18.72
C THR A 1021 21.56 -6.94 17.65
N ALA A 1022 21.29 -6.50 16.41
CA ALA A 1022 20.99 -7.38 15.30
C ALA A 1022 22.14 -8.34 14.98
N VAL A 1023 23.38 -7.83 14.84
CA VAL A 1023 24.54 -8.68 14.55
C VAL A 1023 24.97 -9.51 15.76
N ALA A 1024 24.84 -8.98 16.99
CA ALA A 1024 25.03 -9.79 18.19
C ALA A 1024 24.03 -10.97 18.24
N THR A 1025 22.79 -10.74 17.80
CA THR A 1025 21.78 -11.80 17.69
C THR A 1025 22.16 -12.82 16.61
N ALA A 1026 22.64 -12.38 15.44
CA ALA A 1026 23.16 -13.28 14.40
C ALA A 1026 24.35 -14.14 14.90
N ALA A 1027 25.24 -13.56 15.73
CA ALA A 1027 26.33 -14.28 16.37
C ALA A 1027 25.83 -15.34 17.37
N LEU A 1028 24.80 -15.04 18.17
CA LEU A 1028 24.20 -15.98 19.11
C LEU A 1028 23.47 -17.13 18.39
N VAL A 1029 22.74 -16.83 17.30
CA VAL A 1029 22.13 -17.83 16.41
C VAL A 1029 23.21 -18.74 15.83
N GLU A 1030 24.35 -18.19 15.42
CA GLU A 1030 25.46 -18.96 14.85
C GLU A 1030 26.17 -19.84 15.88
N ILE A 1031 26.36 -19.37 17.11
CA ILE A 1031 26.87 -20.19 18.22
C ILE A 1031 25.95 -21.38 18.44
N LYS A 1032 24.62 -21.17 18.46
CA LYS A 1032 23.66 -22.27 18.64
C LYS A 1032 23.67 -23.25 17.46
N ARG A 1033 23.82 -22.76 16.22
CA ARG A 1033 23.99 -23.58 15.02
C ARG A 1033 25.24 -24.47 15.11
N LEU A 1034 26.38 -23.89 15.48
CA LEU A 1034 27.65 -24.61 15.64
C LEU A 1034 27.64 -25.58 16.83
N GLU A 1035 26.90 -25.29 17.90
CA GLU A 1035 26.69 -26.22 19.02
C GLU A 1035 25.95 -27.48 18.55
N ILE A 1036 24.87 -27.32 17.77
CA ILE A 1036 24.11 -28.45 17.18
C ILE A 1036 24.95 -29.20 16.15
N ALA A 1037 25.73 -28.51 15.32
CA ALA A 1037 26.65 -29.15 14.38
C ALA A 1037 27.68 -30.06 15.08
N ARG A 1038 28.09 -29.74 16.32
CA ARG A 1038 28.98 -30.57 17.15
C ARG A 1038 28.25 -31.70 17.86
N SER A 1039 27.01 -31.51 18.33
CA SER A 1039 26.26 -32.57 19.02
C SER A 1039 25.83 -33.69 18.07
N GLU A 1040 25.53 -33.35 16.82
CA GLU A 1040 25.10 -34.29 15.77
C GLU A 1040 26.26 -34.82 14.88
N ASP A 1041 27.52 -34.53 15.25
CA ASP A 1041 28.75 -34.90 14.49
C ASP A 1041 28.76 -34.46 13.01
N LEU A 1042 28.11 -33.34 12.69
CA LEU A 1042 27.96 -32.79 11.33
C LEU A 1042 29.12 -31.88 10.91
N ILE A 1043 30.14 -31.70 11.76
CA ILE A 1043 31.26 -30.75 11.56
C ILE A 1043 31.89 -30.92 10.17
N HIS A 1044 32.37 -32.13 9.86
CA HIS A 1044 33.07 -32.43 8.61
C HIS A 1044 32.13 -32.68 7.41
N SER A 1045 30.81 -32.60 7.62
CA SER A 1045 29.81 -32.81 6.58
C SER A 1045 29.28 -31.47 6.06
N LYS A 1046 29.42 -31.19 4.76
CA LYS A 1046 28.83 -30.01 4.10
C LYS A 1046 27.32 -30.20 3.87
N VAL A 1047 26.59 -30.31 4.98
CA VAL A 1047 25.14 -30.57 5.06
C VAL A 1047 24.52 -29.51 5.99
N PRO A 1048 23.32 -28.97 5.69
CA PRO A 1048 22.64 -28.04 6.58
C PRO A 1048 22.41 -28.65 7.96
N VAL A 1049 22.65 -27.85 9.00
CA VAL A 1049 22.39 -28.24 10.40
C VAL A 1049 20.87 -28.34 10.62
N PRO A 1050 20.36 -29.31 11.43
CA PRO A 1050 18.93 -29.49 11.72
C PRO A 1050 18.36 -28.39 12.66
N MET A 1051 18.58 -27.13 12.29
CA MET A 1051 18.10 -25.92 12.96
C MET A 1051 17.36 -25.08 11.91
N SER A 1052 16.10 -24.72 12.18
CA SER A 1052 15.26 -24.00 11.20
C SER A 1052 15.84 -22.64 10.84
N ILE A 1053 15.81 -22.31 9.55
CA ILE A 1053 16.22 -21.01 9.00
C ILE A 1053 15.49 -19.81 9.65
N LEU A 1054 14.30 -20.01 10.22
CA LEU A 1054 13.53 -18.94 10.88
C LEU A 1054 14.17 -18.41 12.16
N TRP A 1055 15.18 -19.08 12.72
CA TRP A 1055 15.97 -18.53 13.83
C TRP A 1055 16.68 -17.22 13.48
N GLN A 1056 16.86 -16.92 12.19
CA GLN A 1056 17.40 -15.64 11.72
C GLN A 1056 16.38 -14.50 11.72
N ALA A 1057 15.07 -14.77 11.81
CA ALA A 1057 14.04 -13.73 11.69
C ALA A 1057 14.24 -12.52 12.62
N PRO A 1058 14.67 -12.68 13.90
CA PRO A 1058 14.97 -11.54 14.77
C PRO A 1058 16.08 -10.62 14.22
N GLN A 1059 17.14 -11.17 13.60
CA GLN A 1059 18.24 -10.35 13.10
C GLN A 1059 17.85 -9.52 11.86
N TYR A 1060 17.01 -10.08 10.97
CA TYR A 1060 16.44 -9.34 9.84
C TYR A 1060 15.45 -8.24 10.30
N LEU A 1061 14.56 -8.55 11.26
CA LEU A 1061 13.62 -7.57 11.80
C LEU A 1061 14.32 -6.41 12.52
N LEU A 1062 15.38 -6.70 13.30
CA LEU A 1062 16.19 -5.69 13.99
C LEU A 1062 16.97 -4.81 13.00
N VAL A 1063 17.55 -5.36 11.92
CA VAL A 1063 18.16 -4.53 10.86
C VAL A 1063 17.16 -3.52 10.31
N GLY A 1064 15.94 -3.95 9.95
CA GLY A 1064 14.92 -3.04 9.42
C GLY A 1064 14.46 -1.95 10.41
N ILE A 1065 14.38 -2.26 11.71
CA ILE A 1065 14.17 -1.24 12.75
C ILE A 1065 15.36 -0.27 12.78
N GLY A 1066 16.58 -0.80 12.76
CA GLY A 1066 17.81 -0.02 12.68
C GLY A 1066 17.83 0.94 11.49
N GLU A 1067 17.35 0.52 10.32
CA GLU A 1067 17.26 1.34 9.11
C GLU A 1067 16.21 2.47 9.24
N VAL A 1068 15.01 2.21 9.79
CA VAL A 1068 13.99 3.25 10.05
C VAL A 1068 14.50 4.35 10.98
N PHE A 1069 15.39 4.01 11.91
CA PHE A 1069 15.99 4.97 12.83
C PHE A 1069 17.23 5.65 12.20
N THR A 1070 18.23 4.90 11.73
CA THR A 1070 19.48 5.47 11.21
C THR A 1070 19.33 6.08 9.82
N ALA A 1071 18.75 5.39 8.84
CA ALA A 1071 18.77 5.86 7.44
C ALA A 1071 17.93 7.12 7.27
N ILE A 1072 16.75 7.18 7.92
CA ILE A 1072 15.90 8.38 7.90
C ILE A 1072 16.54 9.51 8.72
N GLY A 1073 17.06 9.20 9.92
CA GLY A 1073 17.77 10.19 10.75
C GLY A 1073 19.01 10.78 10.07
N GLN A 1074 19.74 9.96 9.30
CA GLN A 1074 20.88 10.36 8.49
C GLN A 1074 20.44 11.24 7.31
N ALA A 1075 19.43 10.84 6.54
CA ALA A 1075 18.92 11.66 5.44
C ALA A 1075 18.48 13.06 5.93
N GLU A 1076 17.76 13.10 7.06
CA GLU A 1076 17.32 14.35 7.69
C GLU A 1076 18.50 15.18 8.24
N PHE A 1077 19.43 14.56 8.97
CA PHE A 1077 20.64 15.21 9.51
C PHE A 1077 21.49 15.83 8.40
N PHE A 1078 21.83 15.05 7.36
CA PHE A 1078 22.68 15.55 6.29
C PHE A 1078 22.00 16.71 5.56
N TYR A 1079 20.70 16.62 5.27
CA TYR A 1079 19.98 17.73 4.66
C TYR A 1079 19.93 18.97 5.56
N ASN A 1080 19.50 18.83 6.82
CA ASN A 1080 19.28 19.97 7.72
C ASN A 1080 20.60 20.66 8.13
N GLN A 1081 21.69 19.90 8.27
CA GLN A 1081 23.00 20.47 8.62
C GLN A 1081 23.77 21.02 7.40
N SER A 1082 23.45 20.60 6.17
CA SER A 1082 24.08 21.13 4.95
C SER A 1082 24.01 22.66 4.85
N PRO A 1083 25.07 23.33 4.35
CA PRO A 1083 24.92 24.67 3.77
C PRO A 1083 23.89 24.66 2.65
N ASP A 1084 23.14 25.75 2.49
CA ASP A 1084 22.00 25.81 1.56
C ASP A 1084 22.45 25.59 0.10
N SER A 1085 23.64 26.09 -0.24
CA SER A 1085 24.33 25.95 -1.53
C SER A 1085 24.95 24.56 -1.80
N MET A 1086 24.88 23.61 -0.86
CA MET A 1086 25.58 22.31 -0.90
C MET A 1086 24.69 21.10 -0.57
N ARG A 1087 23.37 21.30 -0.51
CA ARG A 1087 22.40 20.29 -0.02
C ARG A 1087 22.43 19.00 -0.86
N SER A 1088 22.55 19.09 -2.19
CA SER A 1088 22.58 17.89 -3.04
C SER A 1088 23.88 17.12 -2.80
N LEU A 1089 25.02 17.84 -2.71
CA LEU A 1089 26.34 17.24 -2.55
C LEU A 1089 26.48 16.52 -1.21
N CYS A 1090 25.96 17.09 -0.13
CA CYS A 1090 25.96 16.46 1.19
C CYS A 1090 25.00 15.25 1.26
N SER A 1091 23.82 15.32 0.60
CA SER A 1091 22.94 14.15 0.44
C SER A 1091 23.60 13.04 -0.39
N ALA A 1092 24.33 13.38 -1.45
CA ALA A 1092 25.15 12.41 -2.19
C ALA A 1092 26.26 11.82 -1.31
N PHE A 1093 26.91 12.63 -0.48
CA PHE A 1093 27.92 12.16 0.47
C PHE A 1093 27.32 11.17 1.48
N ALA A 1094 26.09 11.41 1.97
CA ALA A 1094 25.37 10.44 2.79
C ALA A 1094 25.16 9.10 2.04
N LEU A 1095 24.72 9.13 0.78
CA LEU A 1095 24.56 7.90 -0.05
C LEU A 1095 25.87 7.14 -0.27
N VAL A 1096 27.02 7.81 -0.30
CA VAL A 1096 28.34 7.16 -0.43
C VAL A 1096 28.65 6.26 0.78
N THR A 1097 28.07 6.50 1.97
CA THR A 1097 28.25 5.60 3.12
C THR A 1097 27.74 4.18 2.85
N VAL A 1098 26.72 4.00 1.98
CA VAL A 1098 26.21 2.68 1.56
C VAL A 1098 27.26 1.92 0.74
N SER A 1099 27.89 2.62 -0.20
CA SER A 1099 28.95 2.07 -1.07
C SER A 1099 30.20 1.72 -0.27
N LEU A 1100 30.68 2.65 0.58
CA LEU A 1100 31.82 2.43 1.46
C LEU A 1100 31.54 1.35 2.52
N GLY A 1101 30.33 1.27 3.05
CA GLY A 1101 29.94 0.23 4.01
C GLY A 1101 29.98 -1.16 3.39
N SER A 1102 29.57 -1.27 2.12
CA SER A 1102 29.66 -2.50 1.33
C SER A 1102 31.12 -2.88 1.03
N TYR A 1103 31.96 -1.92 0.61
CA TYR A 1103 33.40 -2.17 0.40
C TYR A 1103 34.14 -2.50 1.70
N LEU A 1104 33.79 -1.88 2.82
CA LEU A 1104 34.34 -2.20 4.13
C LEU A 1104 33.94 -3.61 4.57
N SER A 1105 32.71 -4.06 4.29
CA SER A 1105 32.31 -5.46 4.48
C SER A 1105 33.19 -6.43 3.68
N SER A 1106 33.37 -6.18 2.38
CA SER A 1106 34.22 -7.02 1.54
C SER A 1106 35.70 -6.99 1.96
N PHE A 1107 36.21 -5.85 2.41
CA PHE A 1107 37.56 -5.71 2.94
C PHE A 1107 37.77 -6.50 4.24
N ILE A 1108 36.85 -6.38 5.21
CA ILE A 1108 36.89 -7.15 6.46
C ILE A 1108 36.81 -8.65 6.15
N LEU A 1109 35.90 -9.07 5.25
CA LEU A 1109 35.78 -10.47 4.82
C LEU A 1109 37.09 -11.00 4.22
N THR A 1110 37.73 -10.22 3.35
CA THR A 1110 39.02 -10.59 2.72
C THR A 1110 40.13 -10.71 3.76
N LEU A 1111 40.20 -9.77 4.70
CA LEU A 1111 41.22 -9.72 5.75
C LEU A 1111 41.04 -10.87 6.76
N VAL A 1112 39.80 -11.17 7.15
CA VAL A 1112 39.46 -12.34 7.99
C VAL A 1112 39.82 -13.63 7.26
N SER A 1113 39.45 -13.78 5.98
CA SER A 1113 39.82 -14.96 5.19
C SER A 1113 41.34 -15.15 5.17
N TYR A 1114 42.11 -14.11 4.79
CA TYR A 1114 43.58 -14.16 4.71
C TYR A 1114 44.26 -14.52 6.03
N PHE A 1115 43.82 -13.95 7.16
CA PHE A 1115 44.45 -14.26 8.45
C PHE A 1115 44.03 -15.60 9.04
N THR A 1116 42.84 -16.09 8.71
CA THR A 1116 42.28 -17.30 9.37
C THR A 1116 42.54 -18.58 8.59
N THR A 1117 42.80 -18.51 7.28
CA THR A 1117 43.25 -19.65 6.45
C THR A 1117 44.77 -19.89 6.51
N ARG A 1118 45.48 -19.15 7.36
CA ARG A 1118 46.91 -19.33 7.57
C ARG A 1118 47.18 -20.69 8.22
N ASP A 1119 48.33 -21.28 7.87
CA ASP A 1119 48.83 -22.56 8.41
C ASP A 1119 47.88 -23.75 8.11
N ASP A 1120 47.35 -23.81 6.88
CA ASP A 1120 46.41 -24.82 6.34
C ASP A 1120 45.10 -25.01 7.14
N ASN A 1121 44.71 -24.01 7.93
CA ASN A 1121 43.40 -23.99 8.60
C ASN A 1121 42.26 -23.68 7.63
N PRO A 1122 41.03 -24.20 7.85
CA PRO A 1122 39.86 -23.89 7.00
C PRO A 1122 39.40 -22.42 7.10
N GLY A 1123 39.86 -21.67 8.11
CA GLY A 1123 39.47 -20.28 8.33
C GLY A 1123 38.12 -20.12 9.04
N TRP A 1124 37.68 -18.87 9.21
CA TRP A 1124 36.38 -18.60 9.86
C TRP A 1124 35.19 -18.80 8.92
N ILE A 1125 35.38 -18.68 7.61
CA ILE A 1125 34.32 -18.82 6.60
C ILE A 1125 34.80 -19.75 5.47
N PRO A 1126 34.99 -21.05 5.76
CA PRO A 1126 35.25 -22.09 4.76
C PRO A 1126 34.02 -22.42 3.92
N ASP A 1127 34.25 -23.12 2.81
CA ASP A 1127 33.21 -23.71 1.95
C ASP A 1127 32.24 -24.62 2.71
N ASN A 1128 32.67 -25.27 3.79
CA ASN A 1128 31.80 -26.01 4.70
C ASN A 1128 31.64 -25.21 6.01
N LEU A 1129 30.56 -24.41 6.11
CA LEU A 1129 30.31 -23.54 7.27
C LEU A 1129 30.22 -24.30 8.61
N ASN A 1130 30.08 -25.63 8.63
CA ASN A 1130 30.10 -26.44 9.85
C ASN A 1130 31.51 -26.58 10.47
N GLU A 1131 32.57 -26.50 9.67
CA GLU A 1131 33.97 -26.40 10.12
C GLU A 1131 34.38 -24.96 10.45
N GLY A 1132 33.54 -24.00 10.03
CA GLY A 1132 33.76 -22.58 10.16
C GLY A 1132 33.46 -22.00 11.54
N HIS A 1133 33.74 -20.71 11.64
CA HIS A 1133 33.52 -19.87 12.81
C HIS A 1133 32.92 -18.52 12.38
N LEU A 1134 31.78 -18.58 11.69
CA LEU A 1134 31.01 -17.38 11.31
C LEU A 1134 30.51 -16.62 12.55
N ASP A 1135 30.39 -17.30 13.70
CA ASP A 1135 30.12 -16.70 15.01
C ASP A 1135 31.17 -15.64 15.38
N ARG A 1136 32.45 -15.95 15.15
CA ARG A 1136 33.57 -15.01 15.38
C ARG A 1136 33.54 -13.84 14.42
N PHE A 1137 33.13 -14.05 13.17
CA PHE A 1137 32.94 -12.96 12.21
C PHE A 1137 31.80 -12.03 12.63
N PHE A 1138 30.64 -12.56 13.03
CA PHE A 1138 29.55 -11.73 13.56
C PHE A 1138 29.94 -11.03 14.86
N TRP A 1139 30.67 -11.67 15.78
CA TRP A 1139 31.21 -11.00 16.97
C TRP A 1139 32.23 -9.90 16.64
N LEU A 1140 33.05 -10.06 15.60
CA LEU A 1140 33.96 -9.02 15.11
C LEU A 1140 33.17 -7.80 14.58
N ILE A 1141 32.14 -8.03 13.75
CA ILE A 1141 31.29 -6.96 13.23
C ILE A 1141 30.46 -6.31 14.36
N ALA A 1142 29.94 -7.08 15.32
CA ALA A 1142 29.24 -6.55 16.48
C ALA A 1142 30.15 -5.72 17.39
N GLY A 1143 31.40 -6.16 17.62
CA GLY A 1143 32.41 -5.40 18.37
C GLY A 1143 32.82 -4.11 17.66
N LEU A 1144 33.00 -4.14 16.35
CA LEU A 1144 33.23 -2.94 15.52
C LEU A 1144 32.02 -1.99 15.56
N SER A 1145 30.80 -2.52 15.48
CA SER A 1145 29.55 -1.76 15.56
C SER A 1145 29.36 -1.11 16.94
N PHE A 1146 29.69 -1.82 18.02
CA PHE A 1146 29.67 -1.29 19.39
C PHE A 1146 30.72 -0.19 19.62
N LEU A 1147 31.96 -0.40 19.15
CA LEU A 1147 32.99 0.66 19.18
C LEU A 1147 32.55 1.89 18.37
N ASN A 1148 31.95 1.67 17.20
CA ASN A 1148 31.39 2.72 16.37
C ASN A 1148 30.24 3.48 17.06
N LEU A 1149 29.37 2.79 17.81
CA LEU A 1149 28.34 3.43 18.64
C LEU A 1149 28.95 4.33 19.72
N LEU A 1150 30.01 3.87 20.41
CA LEU A 1150 30.72 4.70 21.40
C LEU A 1150 31.36 5.95 20.77
N LEU A 1151 32.01 5.79 19.61
CA LEU A 1151 32.56 6.91 18.84
C LEU A 1151 31.47 7.87 18.35
N PHE A 1152 30.34 7.35 17.85
CA PHE A 1152 29.19 8.15 17.46
C PHE A 1152 28.65 8.96 18.63
N VAL A 1153 28.45 8.36 19.81
CA VAL A 1153 27.97 9.06 21.01
C VAL A 1153 28.94 10.17 21.42
N TYR A 1154 30.25 9.91 21.39
CA TYR A 1154 31.28 10.92 21.68
C TYR A 1154 31.21 12.11 20.70
N TYR A 1155 31.16 11.85 19.39
CA TYR A 1155 31.06 12.93 18.39
C TYR A 1155 29.71 13.65 18.42
N ALA A 1156 28.61 12.94 18.67
CA ALA A 1156 27.27 13.52 18.78
C ALA A 1156 27.12 14.43 20.01
N GLN A 1157 27.82 14.14 21.12
CA GLN A 1157 27.89 15.03 22.28
C GLN A 1157 28.69 16.31 22.02
N GLN A 1158 29.69 16.26 21.14
CA GLN A 1158 30.50 17.43 20.76
C GLN A 1158 29.90 18.22 19.58
N TYR A 1159 28.92 17.66 18.87
CA TYR A 1159 28.39 18.26 17.65
C TYR A 1159 27.55 19.53 17.92
N LYS A 1160 28.03 20.68 17.43
CA LYS A 1160 27.29 21.93 17.40
C LYS A 1160 26.55 22.10 16.08
N CYS A 1161 25.22 22.10 16.15
CA CYS A 1161 24.34 22.37 15.01
C CYS A 1161 24.66 23.70 14.31
N LYS A 1162 24.41 23.78 13.00
CA LYS A 1162 24.52 25.05 12.26
C LYS A 1162 23.52 26.08 12.81
N LYS A 1163 23.88 27.35 12.69
CA LYS A 1163 22.98 28.50 12.90
C LYS A 1163 23.08 29.43 11.69
N ALA A 1164 21.94 29.86 11.18
CA ALA A 1164 21.85 30.97 10.24
C ALA A 1164 21.74 32.27 11.03
N ALA A 1165 22.31 33.36 10.52
CA ALA A 1165 22.19 34.66 11.15
C ALA A 1165 20.71 35.12 11.16
N ALA A 1166 20.28 35.76 12.25
CA ALA A 1166 18.93 36.32 12.36
C ALA A 1166 18.67 37.39 11.28
N ILE A 1167 17.43 37.42 10.78
CA ILE A 1167 16.96 38.27 9.67
C ILE A 1167 16.67 39.70 10.14
#